data_AF-A0A6M2BXC0-F1
#
_entry.id   AF-A0A6M2BXC0-F1
#
_cell.length_a   1.000
_cell.length_b   1.000
_cell.length_c   1.000
_cell.angle_alpha   90.00
_cell.angle_beta   90.00
_cell.angle_gamma   90.00
#
_symmetry.space_group_name_H-M   'P 1'
#
loop_
_entity.id
_entity.type
_entity.pdbx_description
1 polymer ?
#
loop_
_entity_poly.entity_id
_entity_poly.type
_entity_poly.pdbx_seq_one_letter_code
_entity_poly.pdbx_strand_id
1 'polypeptide(L)'
;MLISPASVRSLKPQHLAWGLVAAAMVLTVLVYWPMLHGGYIFDDYIYFVDNTDVHVTTLNSSDWIKAALQQFHGGTNQFRALSMLSFAANYYFTGLDPFWPKLTNVAIHLLNGFLLFLLMRELFRLRLTVARLDSDAMPGDVIAAVIAAVWLLLPINFTGVAYVAQRMESLANVFIFLGLFWYFRVRRRGYATDAQGGSGPMLFVCMLVSTALALGAKETGAMLPLYTACAEFSITRFRKADGALSRPALWLHGIFLGPPLIAGCAWISTWIFRSMAHSRTFTVGERLLTEPRVIMDYIGWSLAPNLNALSFYHDDIKASHTLFDPPTTLVAIIALFALLGLALRWRRSKPLFCLGVLWFFAGHVLTGTVIMLELVFEHRNYFASAGLLLAVASLLAIEPGLRLPSARAAIAGAFIAACAFTTLLRSEEWSDPLRLAYSEALKRPDSPRAQYELARTLVVAAGKDENSPLIPKAIGILERIAMRPDSGIAPLQALIFARRHEPEKIDPRWWQAMSEKLRSRPPDSTDVSAIISLYHCQYRGECPKQTSELLSVFAAGLESSDGNVYLMSAYADFALNSLGDSELAERMSRAVVDAKPDVPIYRANLVRLLIDIGHFDAAESEISGIAPLNHGGALDGLIATLRNEVANGKAAAMAKPTTPSPEMPTPDADAAAVAGSPAQVH
;
A
#
# COMPACT_ATOMS: atom_id res chain seq x y z
N MET A 1 -16.16 -18.58 36.39
CA MET A 1 -17.30 -17.90 37.03
C MET A 1 -18.40 -17.72 35.99
N LEU A 2 -19.40 -18.61 36.00
CA LEU A 2 -20.55 -18.54 35.09
C LEU A 2 -21.55 -17.53 35.64
N ILE A 3 -21.69 -16.39 34.97
CA ILE A 3 -22.66 -15.35 35.31
C ILE A 3 -24.06 -15.91 35.03
N SER A 4 -24.92 -15.95 36.04
CA SER A 4 -26.32 -16.40 35.92
C SER A 4 -27.09 -15.52 34.92
N PRO A 5 -27.93 -16.11 34.04
CA PRO A 5 -28.76 -15.35 33.08
C PRO A 5 -29.71 -14.34 33.75
N ALA A 6 -29.95 -14.45 35.07
CA ALA A 6 -30.76 -13.50 35.83
C ALA A 6 -30.06 -12.12 36.03
N SER A 7 -28.73 -12.06 36.12
CA SER A 7 -28.02 -10.79 36.38
C SER A 7 -27.82 -9.92 35.13
N VAL A 8 -28.03 -10.48 33.93
CA VAL A 8 -27.98 -9.73 32.67
C VAL A 8 -29.27 -8.92 32.45
N ARG A 9 -30.39 -9.32 33.06
CA ARG A 9 -31.69 -8.63 32.91
C ARG A 9 -31.82 -7.32 33.70
N SER A 10 -30.92 -7.02 34.64
CA SER A 10 -30.98 -5.80 35.47
C SER A 10 -30.08 -4.65 34.98
N LEU A 11 -29.30 -4.84 33.91
CA LEU A 11 -28.43 -3.80 33.36
C LEU A 11 -29.19 -2.94 32.35
N LYS A 12 -29.11 -1.60 32.51
CA LYS A 12 -29.62 -0.69 31.46
C LYS A 12 -28.89 -1.01 30.14
N PRO A 13 -29.58 -1.01 28.98
CA PRO A 13 -28.99 -1.38 27.67
C PRO A 13 -27.68 -0.65 27.34
N GLN A 14 -27.56 0.59 27.80
CA GLN A 14 -26.34 1.40 27.68
C GLN A 14 -25.11 0.77 28.38
N HIS A 15 -25.26 0.21 29.59
CA HIS A 15 -24.14 -0.37 30.34
C HIS A 15 -23.70 -1.69 29.70
N LEU A 16 -24.68 -2.47 29.20
CA LEU A 16 -24.39 -3.67 28.42
C LEU A 16 -23.59 -3.34 27.15
N ALA A 17 -23.99 -2.30 26.41
CA ALA A 17 -23.28 -1.90 25.20
C ALA A 17 -21.81 -1.51 25.48
N TRP A 18 -21.56 -0.73 26.53
CA TRP A 18 -20.19 -0.38 26.95
C TRP A 18 -19.38 -1.60 27.39
N GLY A 19 -20.00 -2.52 28.15
CA GLY A 19 -19.36 -3.77 28.55
C GLY A 19 -19.00 -4.67 27.36
N LEU A 20 -19.87 -4.75 26.34
CA LEU A 20 -19.61 -5.49 25.11
C LEU A 20 -18.43 -4.90 24.33
N VAL A 21 -18.36 -3.57 24.19
CA VAL A 21 -17.24 -2.91 23.52
C VAL A 21 -15.94 -3.14 24.28
N ALA A 22 -15.94 -2.99 25.60
CA ALA A 22 -14.75 -3.25 26.42
C ALA A 22 -14.28 -4.71 26.30
N ALA A 23 -15.21 -5.67 26.35
CA ALA A 23 -14.89 -7.09 26.16
C ALA A 23 -14.34 -7.37 24.75
N ALA A 24 -14.94 -6.77 23.71
CA ALA A 24 -14.46 -6.90 22.34
C ALA A 24 -13.05 -6.32 22.17
N MET A 25 -12.77 -5.15 22.75
CA MET A 25 -11.42 -4.55 22.72
C MET A 25 -10.36 -5.44 23.38
N VAL A 26 -10.68 -6.02 24.55
CA VAL A 26 -9.78 -6.97 25.21
C VAL A 26 -9.57 -8.21 24.34
N LEU A 27 -10.65 -8.77 23.78
CA LEU A 27 -10.56 -9.92 22.88
C LEU A 27 -9.73 -9.60 21.63
N THR A 28 -9.88 -8.41 21.05
CA THR A 28 -9.06 -7.93 19.93
C THR A 28 -7.58 -7.93 20.30
N VAL A 29 -7.18 -7.39 21.47
CA VAL A 29 -5.78 -7.46 21.89
C VAL A 29 -5.29 -8.90 21.96
N LEU A 30 -6.08 -9.80 22.54
CA LEU A 30 -5.70 -11.21 22.68
C LEU A 30 -5.54 -11.91 21.32
N VAL A 31 -6.47 -11.73 20.38
CA VAL A 31 -6.39 -12.40 19.07
C VAL A 31 -5.32 -11.81 18.16
N TYR A 32 -5.01 -10.51 18.29
CA TYR A 32 -3.91 -9.87 17.56
C TYR A 32 -2.55 -10.00 18.27
N TRP A 33 -2.48 -10.60 19.46
CA TRP A 33 -1.22 -10.70 20.21
C TRP A 33 -0.13 -11.51 19.47
N PRO A 34 -0.42 -12.66 18.85
CA PRO A 34 0.60 -13.45 18.15
C PRO A 34 1.34 -12.65 17.07
N MET A 35 0.62 -11.93 16.18
CA MET A 35 1.23 -11.24 15.03
C MET A 35 2.24 -10.15 15.41
N LEU A 36 2.21 -9.66 16.66
CA LEU A 36 3.17 -8.67 17.16
C LEU A 36 4.62 -9.20 17.11
N HIS A 37 4.81 -10.53 17.17
CA HIS A 37 6.14 -11.15 17.16
C HIS A 37 6.69 -11.43 15.76
N GLY A 38 5.87 -11.25 14.71
CA GLY A 38 6.31 -11.48 13.34
C GLY A 38 7.19 -10.35 12.78
N GLY A 39 7.83 -10.60 11.65
CA GLY A 39 8.66 -9.61 10.95
C GLY A 39 7.89 -8.59 10.11
N TYR A 40 8.66 -7.77 9.39
CA TYR A 40 8.19 -6.84 8.36
C TYR A 40 7.99 -7.54 7.02
N ILE A 41 7.07 -7.02 6.20
CA ILE A 41 6.78 -7.53 4.86
C ILE A 41 6.56 -6.39 3.87
N PHE A 42 6.92 -6.59 2.60
CA PHE A 42 6.55 -5.72 1.48
C PHE A 42 6.84 -4.21 1.74
N ASP A 43 5.85 -3.32 1.63
CA ASP A 43 6.03 -1.86 1.79
C ASP A 43 6.41 -1.43 3.23
N ASP A 44 6.43 -2.33 4.22
CA ASP A 44 6.99 -2.03 5.53
C ASP A 44 8.45 -1.59 5.40
N TYR A 45 9.18 -2.22 4.48
CA TYR A 45 10.56 -1.85 4.19
C TYR A 45 10.65 -0.45 3.61
N ILE A 46 9.80 -0.15 2.63
CA ILE A 46 9.86 1.11 1.90
C ILE A 46 9.44 2.30 2.76
N TYR A 47 8.46 2.14 3.65
CA TYR A 47 7.94 3.24 4.46
C TYR A 47 8.59 3.36 5.84
N PHE A 48 9.16 2.28 6.38
CA PHE A 48 9.67 2.26 7.74
C PHE A 48 11.09 1.71 7.88
N VAL A 49 11.37 0.49 7.40
CA VAL A 49 12.66 -0.18 7.70
C VAL A 49 13.83 0.46 6.98
N ASP A 50 13.72 0.62 5.66
CA ASP A 50 14.80 1.16 4.81
C ASP A 50 14.69 2.67 4.64
N ASN A 51 13.62 3.27 5.15
CA ASN A 51 13.37 4.70 5.06
C ASN A 51 14.11 5.45 6.18
N THR A 52 15.35 5.83 5.92
CA THR A 52 16.18 6.57 6.87
C THR A 52 15.62 7.94 7.25
N ASP A 53 14.71 8.52 6.45
CA ASP A 53 14.14 9.84 6.74
C ASP A 53 13.16 9.83 7.91
N VAL A 54 12.55 8.68 8.21
CA VAL A 54 11.71 8.51 9.40
C VAL A 54 12.50 8.03 10.62
N HIS A 55 13.82 7.79 10.50
CA HIS A 55 14.67 7.35 11.61
C HIS A 55 15.13 8.52 12.48
N VAL A 56 14.18 9.31 12.96
CA VAL A 56 14.44 10.51 13.76
C VAL A 56 14.97 10.11 15.14
N THR A 57 16.16 10.61 15.49
CA THR A 57 16.82 10.35 16.78
C THR A 57 16.94 11.60 17.66
N THR A 58 16.63 12.78 17.11
CA THR A 58 16.72 14.06 17.83
C THR A 58 15.39 14.81 17.84
N LEU A 59 15.29 15.85 18.65
CA LEU A 59 14.12 16.76 18.67
C LEU A 59 14.30 17.97 17.73
N ASN A 60 15.32 17.96 16.87
CA ASN A 60 15.54 19.04 15.92
C ASN A 60 14.39 19.12 14.92
N SER A 61 13.81 20.31 14.74
CA SER A 61 12.64 20.49 13.87
C SER A 61 12.89 20.08 12.42
N SER A 62 14.12 20.22 11.93
CA SER A 62 14.53 19.80 10.57
C SER A 62 14.30 18.31 10.33
N ASP A 63 14.57 17.45 11.33
CA ASP A 63 14.46 16.00 11.19
C ASP A 63 12.99 15.57 11.09
N TRP A 64 12.13 16.18 11.90
CA TRP A 64 10.69 15.95 11.86
C TRP A 64 10.03 16.52 10.62
N ILE A 65 10.48 17.69 10.15
CA ILE A 65 10.03 18.27 8.87
C ILE A 65 10.46 17.36 7.72
N LYS A 66 11.72 16.88 7.71
CA LYS A 66 12.21 15.94 6.71
C LYS A 66 11.38 14.66 6.67
N ALA A 67 11.08 14.07 7.84
CA ALA A 67 10.18 12.92 7.93
C ALA A 67 8.77 13.25 7.38
N ALA A 68 8.19 14.39 7.76
CA ALA A 68 6.84 14.78 7.33
C ALA A 68 6.74 15.09 5.83
N LEU A 69 7.77 15.72 5.27
CA LEU A 69 7.86 16.09 3.87
C LEU A 69 8.39 14.96 3.00
N GLN A 70 8.67 13.79 3.57
CA GLN A 70 9.18 12.66 2.83
C GLN A 70 8.25 12.36 1.65
N GLN A 71 8.81 12.49 0.45
CA GLN A 71 8.20 12.07 -0.80
C GLN A 71 8.90 10.77 -1.16
N PHE A 72 8.11 9.74 -1.37
CA PHE A 72 8.54 8.38 -1.68
C PHE A 72 9.82 8.31 -2.54
N HIS A 73 10.78 7.47 -2.14
CA HIS A 73 12.03 7.13 -2.87
C HIS A 73 11.80 6.43 -4.24
N GLY A 74 10.56 6.46 -4.73
CA GLY A 74 10.09 5.89 -5.99
C GLY A 74 9.21 6.86 -6.79
N GLY A 75 9.45 8.18 -6.68
CA GLY A 75 9.03 9.22 -7.65
C GLY A 75 7.53 9.36 -7.88
N THR A 76 6.74 8.86 -6.92
CA THR A 76 5.34 9.21 -6.74
C THR A 76 5.24 10.17 -5.57
N ASN A 77 4.83 11.41 -5.83
CA ASN A 77 4.70 12.45 -4.80
C ASN A 77 3.44 12.18 -3.97
N GLN A 78 3.49 11.18 -3.09
CA GLN A 78 2.40 10.83 -2.16
C GLN A 78 2.65 11.51 -0.82
N PHE A 79 2.11 12.71 -0.65
CA PHE A 79 2.23 13.45 0.61
C PHE A 79 1.41 12.77 1.71
N ARG A 80 2.10 12.14 2.68
CA ARG A 80 1.48 11.41 3.81
C ARG A 80 2.09 11.82 5.16
N ALA A 81 2.18 13.13 5.39
CA ALA A 81 2.90 13.71 6.52
C ALA A 81 2.52 13.12 7.90
N LEU A 82 1.23 12.93 8.20
CA LEU A 82 0.82 12.39 9.50
C LEU A 82 1.24 10.92 9.67
N SER A 83 1.19 10.14 8.59
CA SER A 83 1.66 8.76 8.63
C SER A 83 3.17 8.71 8.82
N MET A 84 3.93 9.51 8.07
CA MET A 84 5.39 9.56 8.20
C MET A 84 5.81 10.07 9.59
N LEU A 85 5.13 11.10 10.12
CA LEU A 85 5.34 11.56 11.50
C LEU A 85 5.00 10.48 12.52
N SER A 86 3.97 9.65 12.29
CA SER A 86 3.65 8.54 13.18
C SER A 86 4.73 7.45 13.16
N PHE A 87 5.36 7.21 12.01
CA PHE A 87 6.49 6.30 11.88
C PHE A 87 7.73 6.88 12.56
N ALA A 88 8.02 8.16 12.33
CA ALA A 88 9.12 8.86 12.98
C ALA A 88 9.01 8.87 14.50
N ALA A 89 7.81 9.14 15.03
CA ALA A 89 7.54 9.03 16.46
C ALA A 89 7.77 7.60 16.97
N ASN A 90 7.30 6.59 16.24
CA ASN A 90 7.50 5.20 16.65
C ASN A 90 8.98 4.83 16.69
N TYR A 91 9.75 5.20 15.66
CA TYR A 91 11.19 4.95 15.63
C TYR A 91 11.91 5.68 16.77
N TYR A 92 11.58 6.96 16.99
CA TYR A 92 12.19 7.76 18.06
C TYR A 92 12.05 7.11 19.45
N PHE A 93 10.89 6.51 19.75
CA PHE A 93 10.66 5.88 21.05
C PHE A 93 11.10 4.41 21.16
N THR A 94 11.10 3.66 20.06
CA THR A 94 11.18 2.18 20.13
C THR A 94 12.10 1.53 19.09
N GLY A 95 12.68 2.32 18.17
CA GLY A 95 13.56 1.82 17.12
C GLY A 95 12.86 0.94 16.08
N LEU A 96 13.59 -0.06 15.57
CA LEU A 96 13.16 -0.96 14.47
C LEU A 96 12.61 -2.30 14.92
N ASP A 97 12.47 -2.57 16.22
CA ASP A 97 11.84 -3.82 16.67
C ASP A 97 10.38 -3.86 16.17
N PRO A 98 9.98 -4.88 15.37
CA PRO A 98 8.66 -4.95 14.75
C PRO A 98 7.50 -5.06 15.74
N PHE A 99 7.76 -5.45 16.99
CA PHE A 99 6.74 -5.56 18.03
C PHE A 99 6.02 -4.22 18.26
N TRP A 100 6.79 -3.14 18.44
CA TRP A 100 6.26 -1.83 18.79
C TRP A 100 5.43 -1.15 17.70
N PRO A 101 5.85 -1.08 16.42
CA PRO A 101 5.02 -0.51 15.39
C PRO A 101 3.73 -1.29 15.13
N LYS A 102 3.75 -2.62 15.30
CA LYS A 102 2.54 -3.45 15.24
C LYS A 102 1.62 -3.21 16.45
N LEU A 103 2.17 -3.06 17.65
CA LEU A 103 1.38 -2.70 18.84
C LEU A 103 0.71 -1.33 18.68
N THR A 104 1.42 -0.35 18.13
CA THR A 104 0.85 0.96 17.78
C THR A 104 -0.32 0.81 16.79
N ASN A 105 -0.22 -0.07 15.80
CA ASN A 105 -1.32 -0.34 14.87
C ASN A 105 -2.52 -0.98 15.58
N VAL A 106 -2.31 -1.91 16.52
CA VAL A 106 -3.40 -2.47 17.35
C VAL A 106 -4.08 -1.36 18.15
N ALA A 107 -3.31 -0.44 18.76
CA ALA A 107 -3.89 0.69 19.49
C ALA A 107 -4.73 1.60 18.59
N ILE A 108 -4.26 1.89 17.37
CA ILE A 108 -5.02 2.64 16.36
C ILE A 108 -6.28 1.87 15.93
N HIS A 109 -6.21 0.54 15.81
CA HIS A 109 -7.37 -0.30 15.47
C HIS A 109 -8.43 -0.29 16.58
N LEU A 110 -8.01 -0.38 17.85
CA LEU A 110 -8.89 -0.26 19.01
C LEU A 110 -9.57 1.11 19.08
N LEU A 111 -8.81 2.18 18.83
CA LEU A 111 -9.35 3.53 18.73
C LEU A 111 -10.40 3.64 17.62
N ASN A 112 -10.13 3.05 16.45
CA ASN A 112 -11.10 2.99 15.36
C ASN A 112 -12.37 2.23 15.74
N GLY A 113 -12.26 1.07 16.39
CA GLY A 113 -13.42 0.31 16.85
C GLY A 113 -14.26 1.07 17.88
N PHE A 114 -13.60 1.79 18.79
CA PHE A 114 -14.27 2.68 19.74
C PHE A 114 -14.98 3.84 19.03
N LEU A 115 -14.31 4.51 18.08
CA LEU A 115 -14.90 5.59 17.29
C LEU A 115 -16.06 5.08 16.42
N LEU A 116 -15.95 3.87 15.86
CA LEU A 116 -17.01 3.22 15.10
C LEU A 116 -18.24 2.95 15.99
N PHE A 117 -18.04 2.49 17.22
CA PHE A 117 -19.12 2.37 18.20
C PHE A 117 -19.81 3.71 18.45
N LEU A 118 -19.06 4.79 18.71
CA LEU A 118 -19.62 6.13 18.92
C LEU A 118 -20.35 6.65 17.68
N LEU A 119 -19.78 6.43 16.50
CA LEU A 119 -20.33 6.80 15.21
C LEU A 119 -21.68 6.11 14.98
N MET A 120 -21.75 4.79 15.16
CA MET A 120 -22.98 4.02 14.94
C MET A 120 -24.09 4.43 15.91
N ARG A 121 -23.76 4.68 17.17
CA ARG A 121 -24.72 5.25 18.14
C ARG A 121 -25.26 6.59 17.69
N GLU A 122 -24.38 7.49 17.23
CA GLU A 122 -24.79 8.81 16.79
C GLU A 122 -25.63 8.76 15.50
N LEU A 123 -25.28 7.87 14.57
CA LEU A 123 -26.04 7.59 13.36
C LEU A 123 -27.46 7.08 13.69
N PHE A 124 -27.59 6.11 14.60
CA PHE A 124 -28.88 5.58 14.99
C PHE A 124 -29.74 6.62 15.72
N ARG A 125 -29.13 7.43 16.60
CA ARG A 125 -29.82 8.56 17.23
C ARG A 125 -30.29 9.59 16.21
N LEU A 126 -29.45 9.92 15.23
CA LEU A 126 -29.82 10.82 14.13
C LEU A 126 -31.03 10.25 13.38
N ARG A 127 -30.99 8.96 13.03
CA ARG A 127 -32.09 8.28 12.33
C ARG A 127 -33.39 8.26 13.12
N LEU A 128 -33.35 8.05 14.43
CA LEU A 128 -34.54 8.13 15.30
C LEU A 128 -35.08 9.56 15.35
N THR A 129 -34.20 10.56 15.51
CA THR A 129 -34.56 11.99 15.56
C THR A 129 -35.21 12.45 14.25
N VAL A 130 -34.63 12.11 13.10
CA VAL A 130 -35.15 12.47 11.78
C VAL A 130 -36.51 11.85 11.50
N ALA A 131 -36.74 10.62 11.97
CA ALA A 131 -38.01 9.91 11.79
C ALA A 131 -39.04 10.23 12.88
N ARG A 132 -38.69 11.05 13.88
CA ARG A 132 -39.52 11.37 15.05
C ARG A 132 -40.04 10.10 15.76
N LEU A 133 -39.14 9.13 15.95
CA LEU A 133 -39.42 7.87 16.65
C LEU A 133 -38.84 7.92 18.07
N ASP A 134 -39.51 7.26 19.01
CA ASP A 134 -39.05 7.14 20.40
C ASP A 134 -37.74 6.34 20.50
N SER A 135 -36.94 6.64 21.52
CA SER A 135 -35.67 5.94 21.79
C SER A 135 -35.83 4.44 22.06
N ASP A 136 -36.99 4.04 22.58
CA ASP A 136 -37.30 2.64 22.90
C ASP A 136 -37.66 1.82 21.66
N ALA A 137 -37.81 2.46 20.49
CA ALA A 137 -38.15 1.81 19.24
C ALA A 137 -37.01 0.92 18.70
N MET A 138 -35.77 1.07 19.19
CA MET A 138 -34.61 0.31 18.70
C MET A 138 -33.52 0.17 19.78
N PRO A 139 -32.96 -1.04 20.02
CA PRO A 139 -31.83 -1.23 20.92
C PRO A 139 -30.51 -0.78 20.26
N GLY A 140 -30.44 0.48 19.82
CA GLY A 140 -29.39 0.98 18.93
C GLY A 140 -27.99 0.95 19.54
N ASP A 141 -27.86 1.16 20.85
CA ASP A 141 -26.57 1.13 21.53
C ASP A 141 -25.96 -0.29 21.52
N VAL A 142 -26.76 -1.34 21.73
CA VAL A 142 -26.28 -2.74 21.68
C VAL A 142 -25.93 -3.14 20.25
N ILE A 143 -26.74 -2.75 19.27
CA ILE A 143 -26.46 -3.04 17.85
C ILE A 143 -25.17 -2.32 17.41
N ALA A 144 -24.96 -1.08 17.84
CA ALA A 144 -23.71 -0.35 17.59
C ALA A 144 -22.50 -1.07 18.21
N ALA A 145 -22.64 -1.58 19.44
CA ALA A 145 -21.58 -2.37 20.09
C ALA A 145 -21.28 -3.67 19.32
N VAL A 146 -22.30 -4.37 18.84
CA VAL A 146 -22.14 -5.59 18.04
C VAL A 146 -21.46 -5.30 16.70
N ILE A 147 -21.86 -4.24 15.98
CA ILE A 147 -21.20 -3.84 14.72
C ILE A 147 -19.72 -3.54 14.98
N ALA A 148 -19.41 -2.77 16.02
CA ALA A 148 -18.02 -2.45 16.37
C ALA A 148 -17.21 -3.69 16.79
N ALA A 149 -17.80 -4.59 17.58
CA ALA A 149 -17.16 -5.84 18.01
C ALA A 149 -16.87 -6.77 16.83
N VAL A 150 -17.84 -6.95 15.92
CA VAL A 150 -17.64 -7.72 14.69
C VAL A 150 -16.54 -7.09 13.84
N TRP A 151 -16.58 -5.77 13.63
CA TRP A 151 -15.60 -5.07 12.80
C TRP A 151 -14.16 -5.14 13.36
N LEU A 152 -14.01 -5.05 14.69
CA LEU A 152 -12.73 -5.18 15.41
C LEU A 152 -12.12 -6.59 15.34
N LEU A 153 -12.93 -7.61 15.06
CA LEU A 153 -12.51 -9.00 15.00
C LEU A 153 -12.60 -9.55 13.58
N LEU A 154 -12.97 -8.71 12.61
CA LEU A 154 -13.27 -9.11 11.24
C LEU A 154 -11.97 -9.46 10.49
N PRO A 155 -11.79 -10.70 10.01
CA PRO A 155 -10.51 -11.14 9.42
C PRO A 155 -10.05 -10.33 8.20
N ILE A 156 -10.97 -9.74 7.42
CA ILE A 156 -10.62 -8.91 6.25
C ILE A 156 -9.94 -7.59 6.66
N ASN A 157 -10.16 -7.11 7.88
CA ASN A 157 -9.51 -5.90 8.40
C ASN A 157 -8.09 -6.19 8.93
N PHE A 158 -7.70 -7.46 9.04
CA PHE A 158 -6.45 -7.89 9.66
C PHE A 158 -5.21 -7.25 9.02
N THR A 159 -5.13 -7.24 7.68
CA THR A 159 -3.99 -6.63 6.98
C THR A 159 -3.97 -5.10 7.11
N GLY A 160 -5.06 -4.45 7.54
CA GLY A 160 -5.05 -3.02 7.90
C GLY A 160 -4.35 -2.74 9.23
N VAL A 161 -3.97 -3.78 9.98
CA VAL A 161 -3.37 -3.71 11.31
C VAL A 161 -2.00 -4.38 11.34
N ALA A 162 -1.91 -5.65 10.89
CA ALA A 162 -0.68 -6.44 10.98
C ALA A 162 0.43 -5.98 10.03
N TYR A 163 0.03 -5.39 8.90
CA TYR A 163 0.94 -4.82 7.90
C TYR A 163 1.29 -3.39 8.32
N VAL A 164 2.53 -3.15 8.76
CA VAL A 164 2.93 -1.90 9.43
C VAL A 164 2.66 -0.67 8.56
N ALA A 165 2.97 -0.74 7.27
CA ALA A 165 2.71 0.31 6.29
C ALA A 165 1.21 0.67 6.19
N GLN A 166 0.29 -0.26 6.42
CA GLN A 166 -1.15 0.03 6.40
C GLN A 166 -1.66 0.73 7.66
N ARG A 167 -0.75 1.12 8.58
CA ARG A 167 -1.01 2.20 9.54
C ARG A 167 -1.61 3.43 8.87
N MET A 168 -1.18 3.75 7.65
CA MET A 168 -1.72 4.89 6.90
C MET A 168 -3.25 4.79 6.71
N GLU A 169 -3.75 3.59 6.39
CA GLU A 169 -5.18 3.35 6.21
C GLU A 169 -5.93 3.45 7.53
N SER A 170 -5.43 2.75 8.56
CA SER A 170 -6.09 2.74 9.86
C SER A 170 -6.05 4.11 10.54
N LEU A 171 -4.97 4.88 10.38
CA LEU A 171 -4.86 6.26 10.88
C LEU A 171 -5.78 7.23 10.12
N ALA A 172 -5.88 7.12 8.79
CA ALA A 172 -6.85 7.90 8.02
C ALA A 172 -8.29 7.66 8.51
N ASN A 173 -8.62 6.41 8.84
CA ASN A 173 -9.94 6.04 9.35
C ASN A 173 -10.28 6.63 10.72
N VAL A 174 -9.29 6.92 11.58
CA VAL A 174 -9.53 7.63 12.85
C VAL A 174 -10.19 8.98 12.57
N PHE A 175 -9.65 9.73 11.60
CA PHE A 175 -10.17 11.04 11.24
C PHE A 175 -11.46 10.95 10.41
N ILE A 176 -11.63 9.92 9.58
CA ILE A 176 -12.89 9.66 8.87
C ILE A 176 -14.02 9.37 9.86
N PHE A 177 -13.83 8.46 10.82
CA PHE A 177 -14.86 8.14 11.82
C PHE A 177 -15.15 9.32 12.73
N LEU A 178 -14.13 10.08 13.15
CA LEU A 178 -14.31 11.30 13.93
C LEU A 178 -15.09 12.36 13.15
N GLY A 179 -14.77 12.55 11.87
CA GLY A 179 -15.47 13.46 10.97
C GLY A 179 -16.95 13.09 10.81
N LEU A 180 -17.25 11.81 10.54
CA LEU A 180 -18.61 11.31 10.46
C LEU A 180 -19.37 11.47 11.77
N PHE A 181 -18.74 11.16 12.92
CA PHE A 181 -19.35 11.28 14.24
C PHE A 181 -19.77 12.73 14.52
N TRP A 182 -18.87 13.68 14.32
CA TRP A 182 -19.18 15.10 14.55
C TRP A 182 -20.18 15.63 13.53
N TYR A 183 -20.05 15.24 12.27
CA TYR A 183 -21.02 15.60 11.24
C TYR A 183 -22.44 15.16 11.66
N PHE A 184 -22.63 13.89 12.04
CA PHE A 184 -23.93 13.40 12.51
C PHE A 184 -24.41 14.07 13.80
N ARG A 185 -23.51 14.37 14.73
CA ARG A 185 -23.85 15.13 15.94
C ARG A 185 -24.44 16.50 15.63
N VAL A 186 -23.80 17.22 14.71
CA VAL A 186 -24.26 18.56 14.30
C VAL A 186 -25.59 18.46 13.58
N ARG A 187 -25.75 17.49 12.67
CA ARG A 187 -27.02 17.25 11.97
C ARG A 187 -28.14 16.91 12.95
N ARG A 188 -27.90 16.00 13.91
CA ARG A 188 -28.92 15.59 14.89
C ARG A 188 -29.35 16.75 15.77
N ARG A 189 -28.41 17.58 16.25
CA ARG A 189 -28.74 18.79 17.02
C ARG A 189 -29.64 19.73 16.21
N GLY A 190 -29.32 19.95 14.94
CA GLY A 190 -30.16 20.76 14.04
C GLY A 190 -31.57 20.21 13.85
N TYR A 191 -31.75 18.88 13.93
CA TYR A 191 -33.07 18.25 13.90
C TYR A 191 -33.81 18.32 15.25
N ALA A 192 -33.09 18.32 16.37
CA ALA A 192 -33.68 18.26 17.70
C ALA A 192 -34.13 19.63 18.24
N THR A 193 -33.41 20.71 17.91
CA THR A 193 -33.68 22.03 18.51
C THR A 193 -34.51 22.96 17.62
N ASP A 194 -34.96 22.49 16.44
CA ASP A 194 -35.59 23.31 15.38
C ASP A 194 -34.83 24.63 15.06
N ALA A 195 -33.55 24.69 15.47
CA ALA A 195 -32.78 25.92 15.45
C ALA A 195 -32.47 26.29 14.00
N GLN A 196 -33.10 27.37 13.53
CA GLN A 196 -32.98 27.84 12.15
C GLN A 196 -31.60 28.44 11.82
N GLY A 197 -30.68 28.60 12.79
CA GLY A 197 -29.37 29.22 12.60
C GLY A 197 -28.20 28.42 13.17
N GLY A 198 -27.10 28.33 12.40
CA GLY A 198 -25.74 28.16 12.94
C GLY A 198 -25.00 26.84 12.72
N SER A 199 -25.58 25.79 12.13
CA SER A 199 -24.85 24.52 11.94
C SER A 199 -23.87 24.52 10.77
N GLY A 200 -24.01 25.44 9.81
CA GLY A 200 -23.20 25.51 8.60
C GLY A 200 -21.69 25.62 8.85
N PRO A 201 -21.22 26.62 9.62
CA PRO A 201 -19.80 26.75 9.96
C PRO A 201 -19.24 25.52 10.67
N MET A 202 -20.00 24.93 11.59
CA MET A 202 -19.55 23.74 12.31
C MET A 202 -19.45 22.52 11.39
N LEU A 203 -20.42 22.31 10.48
CA LEU A 203 -20.33 21.26 9.45
C LEU A 203 -19.11 21.46 8.55
N PHE A 204 -18.83 22.70 8.16
CA PHE A 204 -17.65 23.04 7.34
C PHE A 204 -16.35 22.76 8.08
N VAL A 205 -16.19 23.25 9.31
CA VAL A 205 -14.98 23.03 10.13
C VAL A 205 -14.76 21.54 10.39
N CYS A 206 -15.80 20.80 10.78
CA CYS A 206 -15.69 19.37 11.02
C CYS A 206 -15.23 18.62 9.77
N MET A 207 -15.77 18.95 8.58
CA MET A 207 -15.37 18.26 7.36
C MET A 207 -14.01 18.70 6.85
N LEU A 208 -13.68 20.00 6.89
CA LEU A 208 -12.38 20.51 6.48
C LEU A 208 -11.25 19.90 7.30
N VAL A 209 -11.33 20.01 8.62
CA VAL A 209 -10.27 19.54 9.53
C VAL A 209 -10.14 18.02 9.44
N SER A 210 -11.25 17.28 9.47
CA SER A 210 -11.18 15.81 9.44
C SER A 210 -10.69 15.29 8.08
N THR A 211 -11.10 15.92 6.96
CA THR A 211 -10.61 15.53 5.63
C THR A 211 -9.13 15.86 5.47
N ALA A 212 -8.69 17.04 5.92
CA ALA A 212 -7.28 17.43 5.84
C ALA A 212 -6.38 16.50 6.66
N LEU A 213 -6.78 16.16 7.89
CA LEU A 213 -6.05 15.20 8.72
C LEU A 213 -6.09 13.80 8.11
N ALA A 214 -7.23 13.33 7.61
CA ALA A 214 -7.31 12.02 6.96
C ALA A 214 -6.40 11.95 5.71
N LEU A 215 -6.40 13.00 4.87
CA LEU A 215 -5.52 13.13 3.70
C LEU A 215 -4.04 13.15 4.09
N GLY A 216 -3.71 13.80 5.20
CA GLY A 216 -2.36 13.79 5.76
C GLY A 216 -1.88 12.39 6.15
N ALA A 217 -2.80 11.44 6.39
CA ALA A 217 -2.45 10.04 6.62
C ALA A 217 -2.46 9.21 5.32
N LYS A 218 -3.52 9.33 4.52
CA LYS A 218 -3.71 8.60 3.25
C LYS A 218 -4.76 9.26 2.36
N GLU A 219 -4.64 9.03 1.06
CA GLU A 219 -5.53 9.52 0.01
C GLU A 219 -7.00 9.09 0.21
N THR A 220 -7.25 7.97 0.92
CA THR A 220 -8.60 7.52 1.30
C THR A 220 -9.35 8.54 2.16
N GLY A 221 -8.64 9.47 2.81
CA GLY A 221 -9.24 10.60 3.52
C GLY A 221 -10.11 11.50 2.64
N ALA A 222 -9.84 11.56 1.33
CA ALA A 222 -10.66 12.29 0.36
C ALA A 222 -12.11 11.78 0.28
N MET A 223 -12.38 10.57 0.78
CA MET A 223 -13.68 9.93 0.69
C MET A 223 -14.67 10.37 1.77
N LEU A 224 -14.22 11.07 2.83
CA LEU A 224 -15.09 11.52 3.92
C LEU A 224 -16.30 12.35 3.43
N PRO A 225 -16.15 13.36 2.54
CA PRO A 225 -17.29 14.09 1.98
C PRO A 225 -18.26 13.20 1.20
N LEU A 226 -17.78 12.13 0.55
CA LEU A 226 -18.65 11.17 -0.13
C LEU A 226 -19.44 10.34 0.89
N TYR A 227 -18.79 9.91 1.98
CA TYR A 227 -19.46 9.16 3.04
C TYR A 227 -20.54 10.00 3.74
N THR A 228 -20.30 11.29 3.99
CA THR A 228 -21.34 12.20 4.52
C THR A 228 -22.44 12.45 3.49
N ALA A 229 -22.12 12.55 2.19
CA ALA A 229 -23.12 12.68 1.13
C ALA A 229 -24.03 11.44 1.04
N CYS A 230 -23.49 10.23 1.16
CA CYS A 230 -24.27 8.99 1.20
C CYS A 230 -25.23 8.98 2.41
N ALA A 231 -24.76 9.46 3.56
CA ALA A 231 -25.59 9.58 4.77
C ALA A 231 -26.66 10.66 4.62
N GLU A 232 -26.34 11.82 4.05
CA GLU A 232 -27.32 12.85 3.73
C GLU A 232 -28.35 12.32 2.72
N PHE A 233 -27.91 11.60 1.69
CA PHE A 233 -28.81 11.04 0.70
C PHE A 233 -29.77 10.01 1.32
N SER A 234 -29.29 9.16 2.23
CA SER A 234 -30.07 8.03 2.77
C SER A 234 -30.94 8.42 3.97
N ILE A 235 -30.41 9.22 4.91
CA ILE A 235 -31.05 9.49 6.20
C ILE A 235 -31.82 10.81 6.18
N THR A 236 -31.14 11.94 6.02
CA THR A 236 -31.69 13.30 6.17
C THR A 236 -32.34 13.81 4.88
N ARG A 237 -31.95 13.25 3.74
CA ARG A 237 -32.29 13.64 2.37
C ARG A 237 -31.90 15.08 2.04
N PHE A 238 -30.78 15.55 2.61
CA PHE A 238 -30.32 16.94 2.55
C PHE A 238 -31.33 17.97 3.09
N ARG A 239 -32.22 17.56 4.01
CA ARG A 239 -33.25 18.43 4.57
C ARG A 239 -32.92 18.89 5.99
N LYS A 240 -33.69 19.86 6.49
CA LYS A 240 -33.75 20.26 7.91
C LYS A 240 -34.98 19.64 8.57
N ALA A 241 -35.21 19.95 9.85
CA ALA A 241 -36.39 19.50 10.61
C ALA A 241 -37.72 20.00 10.02
N ASP A 242 -37.73 21.23 9.50
CA ASP A 242 -38.87 21.85 8.79
C ASP A 242 -39.15 21.24 7.39
N GLY A 243 -38.32 20.28 6.96
CA GLY A 243 -38.42 19.65 5.65
C GLY A 243 -37.82 20.44 4.49
N ALA A 244 -37.40 21.69 4.69
CA ALA A 244 -36.72 22.49 3.67
C ALA A 244 -35.30 21.96 3.38
N LEU A 245 -34.77 22.26 2.19
CA LEU A 245 -33.41 21.89 1.82
C LEU A 245 -32.39 22.62 2.71
N SER A 246 -31.41 21.87 3.20
CA SER A 246 -30.31 22.37 4.01
C SER A 246 -29.24 22.98 3.10
N ARG A 247 -29.37 24.28 2.79
CA ARG A 247 -28.38 25.03 1.99
C ARG A 247 -26.95 24.79 2.47
N PRO A 248 -26.61 24.84 3.78
CA PRO A 248 -25.24 24.59 4.21
C PRO A 248 -24.73 23.20 3.82
N ALA A 249 -25.57 22.16 3.95
CA ALA A 249 -25.18 20.81 3.56
C ALA A 249 -24.99 20.70 2.04
N LEU A 250 -25.86 21.32 1.22
CA LEU A 250 -25.72 21.30 -0.23
C LEU A 250 -24.43 22.01 -0.70
N TRP A 251 -24.19 23.23 -0.22
CA TRP A 251 -22.98 24.00 -0.55
C TRP A 251 -21.72 23.26 -0.12
N LEU A 252 -21.74 22.72 1.09
CA LEU A 252 -20.62 21.99 1.67
C LEU A 252 -20.24 20.78 0.80
N HIS A 253 -21.20 19.95 0.38
CA HIS A 253 -20.89 18.83 -0.50
C HIS A 253 -20.55 19.28 -1.92
N GLY A 254 -21.16 20.36 -2.43
CA GLY A 254 -20.79 20.96 -3.71
C GLY A 254 -19.33 21.41 -3.75
N ILE A 255 -18.83 22.02 -2.67
CA ILE A 255 -17.44 22.50 -2.54
C ILE A 255 -16.44 21.36 -2.33
N PHE A 256 -16.78 20.35 -1.52
CA PHE A 256 -15.84 19.28 -1.18
C PHE A 256 -15.85 18.10 -2.17
N LEU A 257 -16.91 17.93 -2.96
CA LEU A 257 -16.97 16.89 -3.99
C LEU A 257 -16.78 17.45 -5.40
N GLY A 258 -17.35 18.63 -5.71
CA GLY A 258 -17.38 19.17 -7.08
C GLY A 258 -15.99 19.46 -7.65
N PRO A 259 -15.25 20.44 -7.10
CA PRO A 259 -13.90 20.79 -7.57
C PRO A 259 -12.92 19.62 -7.59
N PRO A 260 -12.79 18.78 -6.53
CA PRO A 260 -11.89 17.62 -6.58
C PRO A 260 -12.28 16.60 -7.64
N LEU A 261 -13.57 16.34 -7.85
CA LEU A 261 -14.05 15.45 -8.92
C LEU A 261 -13.72 16.02 -10.30
N ILE A 262 -13.97 17.32 -10.53
CA ILE A 262 -13.65 17.98 -11.81
C ILE A 262 -12.14 17.94 -12.05
N ALA A 263 -11.33 18.29 -11.05
CA ALA A 263 -9.88 18.24 -11.14
C ALA A 263 -9.37 16.82 -11.39
N GLY A 264 -9.92 15.83 -10.68
CA GLY A 264 -9.59 14.42 -10.86
C GLY A 264 -9.95 13.92 -12.26
N CYS A 265 -11.16 14.22 -12.76
CA CYS A 265 -11.57 13.88 -14.11
C CYS A 265 -10.70 14.57 -15.18
N ALA A 266 -10.38 15.86 -15.01
CA ALA A 266 -9.50 16.59 -15.91
C ALA A 266 -8.09 15.97 -15.92
N TRP A 267 -7.52 15.68 -14.76
CA TRP A 267 -6.22 15.03 -14.62
C TRP A 267 -6.21 13.65 -15.27
N ILE A 268 -7.18 12.78 -14.93
CA ILE A 268 -7.35 11.45 -15.51
C ILE A 268 -7.52 11.54 -17.04
N SER A 269 -8.26 12.52 -17.56
CA SER A 269 -8.46 12.69 -19.00
C SER A 269 -7.16 13.00 -19.74
N THR A 270 -6.18 13.64 -19.10
CA THR A 270 -4.85 13.85 -19.68
C THR A 270 -3.93 12.63 -19.53
N TRP A 271 -4.20 11.78 -18.54
CA TRP A 271 -3.36 10.64 -18.14
C TRP A 271 -3.71 9.32 -18.85
N ILE A 272 -5.01 9.07 -19.12
CA ILE A 272 -5.47 7.86 -19.84
C ILE A 272 -4.82 7.77 -21.23
N PHE A 273 -4.53 8.91 -21.87
CA PHE A 273 -3.88 8.96 -23.20
C PHE A 273 -2.35 9.00 -23.16
N ARG A 274 -1.72 9.13 -21.98
CA ARG A 274 -0.26 9.24 -21.82
C ARG A 274 0.41 8.00 -21.19
N SER A 275 -0.28 6.85 -21.23
CA SER A 275 0.33 5.52 -21.06
C SER A 275 0.72 5.09 -19.63
N MET A 276 -0.24 5.01 -18.68
CA MET A 276 -0.11 4.09 -17.53
C MET A 276 -0.29 2.61 -17.93
N ALA A 277 -0.54 2.35 -19.22
CA ALA A 277 -0.77 1.01 -19.78
C ALA A 277 0.42 0.04 -19.63
N HIS A 278 1.53 0.51 -19.08
CA HIS A 278 2.81 -0.19 -19.15
C HIS A 278 3.27 -0.81 -17.82
N SER A 279 2.77 -0.41 -16.65
CA SER A 279 3.35 -0.91 -15.38
C SER A 279 2.81 -2.25 -14.88
N ARG A 280 1.83 -2.86 -15.57
CA ARG A 280 1.10 -4.05 -15.08
C ARG A 280 0.84 -5.06 -16.20
N THR A 281 0.59 -6.31 -15.81
CA THR A 281 0.26 -7.43 -16.71
C THR A 281 -1.17 -7.38 -17.27
N PHE A 282 -1.98 -6.41 -16.86
CA PHE A 282 -3.36 -6.23 -17.28
C PHE A 282 -3.62 -4.77 -17.66
N THR A 283 -4.55 -4.58 -18.59
CA THR A 283 -5.00 -3.27 -19.08
C THR A 283 -6.01 -2.62 -18.13
N VAL A 284 -6.26 -1.31 -18.33
CA VAL A 284 -7.32 -0.58 -17.63
C VAL A 284 -8.69 -1.23 -17.85
N GLY A 285 -8.98 -1.69 -19.07
CA GLY A 285 -10.25 -2.34 -19.41
C GLY A 285 -10.43 -3.66 -18.66
N GLU A 286 -9.41 -4.50 -18.66
CA GLU A 286 -9.40 -5.77 -17.93
C GLU A 286 -9.53 -5.55 -16.43
N ARG A 287 -8.84 -4.54 -15.87
CA ARG A 287 -9.02 -4.14 -14.47
C ARG A 287 -10.49 -3.83 -14.18
N LEU A 288 -11.12 -2.94 -14.93
CA LEU A 288 -12.51 -2.55 -14.71
C LEU A 288 -13.49 -3.72 -14.86
N LEU A 289 -13.21 -4.68 -15.76
CA LEU A 289 -14.00 -5.91 -15.88
C LEU A 289 -13.78 -6.86 -14.69
N THR A 290 -12.58 -6.84 -14.09
CA THR A 290 -12.23 -7.72 -12.97
C THR A 290 -12.76 -7.22 -11.63
N GLU A 291 -12.72 -5.91 -11.38
CA GLU A 291 -13.12 -5.29 -10.10
C GLU A 291 -14.52 -5.70 -9.58
N PRO A 292 -15.56 -5.87 -10.42
CA PRO A 292 -16.85 -6.42 -9.97
C PRO A 292 -16.73 -7.79 -9.27
N ARG A 293 -15.89 -8.69 -9.78
CA ARG A 293 -15.65 -10.00 -9.15
C ARG A 293 -14.91 -9.83 -7.83
N VAL A 294 -13.90 -8.97 -7.80
CA VAL A 294 -13.14 -8.65 -6.58
C VAL A 294 -14.05 -8.07 -5.49
N ILE A 295 -14.96 -7.17 -5.84
CA ILE A 295 -15.93 -6.61 -4.88
C ILE A 295 -16.88 -7.69 -4.37
N MET A 296 -17.30 -8.65 -5.21
CA MET A 296 -18.08 -9.81 -4.77
C MET A 296 -17.28 -10.70 -3.82
N ASP A 297 -15.99 -10.93 -4.10
CA ASP A 297 -15.09 -11.66 -3.22
C ASP A 297 -14.94 -10.95 -1.87
N TYR A 298 -14.81 -9.62 -1.85
CA TYR A 298 -14.79 -8.84 -0.61
C TYR A 298 -16.07 -8.97 0.23
N ILE A 299 -17.24 -9.05 -0.40
CA ILE A 299 -18.50 -9.35 0.31
C ILE A 299 -18.41 -10.75 0.93
N GLY A 300 -17.97 -11.74 0.16
CA GLY A 300 -17.78 -13.12 0.62
C GLY A 300 -16.80 -13.23 1.79
N TRP A 301 -15.62 -12.65 1.66
CA TRP A 301 -14.56 -12.67 2.67
C TRP A 301 -14.95 -11.91 3.95
N SER A 302 -15.83 -10.92 3.84
CA SER A 302 -16.36 -10.19 5.00
C SER A 302 -17.47 -10.96 5.72
N LEU A 303 -18.42 -11.56 4.98
CA LEU A 303 -19.62 -12.17 5.57
C LEU A 303 -19.48 -13.67 5.85
N ALA A 304 -18.54 -14.34 5.19
CA ALA A 304 -18.21 -15.74 5.36
C ALA A 304 -16.68 -15.88 5.39
N PRO A 305 -16.01 -15.39 6.45
CA PRO A 305 -14.56 -15.34 6.50
C PRO A 305 -13.96 -16.74 6.39
N ASN A 306 -13.13 -16.92 5.37
CA ASN A 306 -12.44 -18.17 5.07
C ASN A 306 -10.93 -17.93 5.13
N LEU A 307 -10.24 -18.60 6.03
CA LEU A 307 -8.78 -18.47 6.22
C LEU A 307 -8.00 -18.80 4.94
N ASN A 308 -8.49 -19.70 4.09
CA ASN A 308 -7.82 -20.08 2.84
C ASN A 308 -7.99 -19.03 1.73
N ALA A 309 -9.10 -18.28 1.75
CA ALA A 309 -9.33 -17.22 0.77
C ALA A 309 -8.59 -15.93 1.16
N LEU A 310 -8.41 -15.71 2.45
CA LEU A 310 -7.69 -14.59 3.04
C LEU A 310 -6.18 -14.85 3.02
N SER A 311 -5.49 -14.08 2.18
CA SER A 311 -4.11 -14.28 1.75
C SER A 311 -3.46 -12.91 1.52
N PHE A 312 -2.17 -12.76 1.70
CA PHE A 312 -1.45 -11.54 1.31
C PHE A 312 -1.31 -11.46 -0.21
N TYR A 313 -1.04 -12.59 -0.87
CA TYR A 313 -0.91 -12.66 -2.33
C TYR A 313 -2.23 -13.11 -2.98
N HIS A 314 -2.60 -12.44 -4.07
CA HIS A 314 -3.83 -12.67 -4.86
C HIS A 314 -3.57 -12.55 -6.37
N ASP A 315 -2.32 -12.66 -6.80
CA ASP A 315 -1.87 -12.62 -8.20
C ASP A 315 -2.32 -13.85 -9.02
N ASP A 316 -2.91 -14.85 -8.37
CA ASP A 316 -3.61 -15.97 -8.99
C ASP A 316 -5.03 -15.62 -9.47
N ILE A 317 -5.59 -14.48 -9.02
CA ILE A 317 -6.88 -13.99 -9.52
C ILE A 317 -6.69 -13.45 -10.93
N LYS A 318 -7.10 -14.27 -11.90
CA LYS A 318 -7.04 -13.94 -13.33
C LYS A 318 -7.91 -12.73 -13.66
N ALA A 319 -7.31 -11.80 -14.40
CA ALA A 319 -7.99 -10.67 -14.98
C ALA A 319 -9.11 -11.14 -15.93
N SER A 320 -10.22 -10.42 -15.92
CA SER A 320 -11.35 -10.64 -16.82
C SER A 320 -11.07 -9.98 -18.17
N HIS A 321 -10.94 -10.78 -19.23
CA HIS A 321 -10.69 -10.29 -20.59
C HIS A 321 -11.99 -9.89 -21.31
N THR A 322 -13.10 -10.55 -20.97
CA THR A 322 -14.43 -10.24 -21.53
C THR A 322 -15.51 -10.35 -20.47
N LEU A 323 -16.76 -9.99 -20.81
CA LEU A 323 -17.91 -10.19 -19.92
C LEU A 323 -18.16 -11.67 -19.57
N PHE A 324 -17.68 -12.60 -20.39
CA PHE A 324 -17.92 -14.04 -20.26
C PHE A 324 -16.64 -14.83 -19.96
N ASP A 325 -15.48 -14.17 -19.90
CA ASP A 325 -14.20 -14.79 -19.59
C ASP A 325 -13.56 -14.08 -18.39
N PRO A 326 -13.73 -14.63 -17.18
CA PRO A 326 -14.61 -15.77 -16.83
C PRO A 326 -16.09 -15.37 -16.75
N PRO A 327 -17.03 -16.33 -16.79
CA PRO A 327 -18.48 -16.07 -16.78
C PRO A 327 -18.97 -15.44 -15.48
N THR A 328 -18.20 -15.59 -14.39
CA THR A 328 -18.44 -14.90 -13.11
C THR A 328 -18.39 -13.38 -13.24
N THR A 329 -17.77 -12.83 -14.29
CA THR A 329 -17.70 -11.38 -14.54
C THR A 329 -19.08 -10.77 -14.73
N LEU A 330 -19.86 -11.24 -15.71
CA LEU A 330 -21.21 -10.75 -15.94
C LEU A 330 -22.13 -10.99 -14.73
N VAL A 331 -22.01 -12.15 -14.07
CA VAL A 331 -22.81 -12.48 -12.88
C VAL A 331 -22.51 -11.50 -11.74
N ALA A 332 -21.24 -11.19 -11.49
CA ALA A 332 -20.83 -10.22 -10.47
C ALA A 332 -21.36 -8.81 -10.78
N ILE A 333 -21.24 -8.38 -12.04
CA ILE A 333 -21.79 -7.09 -12.51
C ILE A 333 -23.29 -7.01 -12.23
N ILE A 334 -24.06 -8.02 -12.67
CA ILE A 334 -25.52 -8.06 -12.47
C ILE A 334 -25.86 -8.05 -10.97
N ALA A 335 -25.16 -8.85 -10.15
CA ALA A 335 -25.40 -8.94 -8.72
C ALA A 335 -25.14 -7.60 -8.00
N LEU A 336 -24.05 -6.91 -8.33
CA LEU A 336 -23.72 -5.61 -7.74
C LEU A 336 -24.69 -4.51 -8.17
N PHE A 337 -25.08 -4.46 -9.45
CA PHE A 337 -26.11 -3.52 -9.91
C PHE A 337 -27.48 -3.82 -9.28
N ALA A 338 -27.83 -5.09 -9.10
CA ALA A 338 -29.05 -5.47 -8.39
C ALA A 338 -28.99 -5.04 -6.92
N LEU A 339 -27.86 -5.24 -6.23
CA LEU A 339 -27.68 -4.79 -4.84
C LEU A 339 -27.81 -3.27 -4.71
N LEU A 340 -27.16 -2.52 -5.60
CA LEU A 340 -27.26 -1.05 -5.64
C LEU A 340 -28.70 -0.61 -5.97
N GLY A 341 -29.34 -1.23 -6.96
CA GLY A 341 -30.73 -0.96 -7.33
C GLY A 341 -31.70 -1.23 -6.19
N LEU A 342 -31.50 -2.31 -5.43
CA LEU A 342 -32.26 -2.62 -4.22
C LEU A 342 -32.06 -1.57 -3.13
N ALA A 343 -30.82 -1.16 -2.87
CA ALA A 343 -30.51 -0.12 -1.91
C ALA A 343 -31.21 1.21 -2.26
N LEU A 344 -31.17 1.63 -3.53
CA LEU A 344 -31.84 2.84 -4.00
C LEU A 344 -33.36 2.74 -3.93
N ARG A 345 -33.92 1.59 -4.33
CA ARG A 345 -35.36 1.32 -4.26
C ARG A 345 -35.89 1.33 -2.83
N TRP A 346 -35.12 0.79 -1.89
CA TRP A 346 -35.47 0.74 -0.48
C TRP A 346 -35.00 1.94 0.32
N ARG A 347 -34.44 2.99 -0.29
CA ARG A 347 -33.92 4.16 0.41
C ARG A 347 -34.88 4.77 1.43
N ARG A 348 -36.19 4.80 1.14
CA ARG A 348 -37.19 5.39 2.06
C ARG A 348 -37.68 4.43 3.14
N SER A 349 -37.86 3.15 2.81
CA SER A 349 -38.35 2.14 3.74
C SER A 349 -37.25 1.58 4.63
N LYS A 350 -36.03 1.47 4.07
CA LYS A 350 -34.85 0.88 4.67
C LYS A 350 -33.60 1.76 4.52
N PRO A 351 -33.57 2.95 5.15
CA PRO A 351 -32.52 3.94 4.92
C PRO A 351 -31.15 3.53 5.46
N LEU A 352 -31.08 2.67 6.50
CA LEU A 352 -29.80 2.20 7.04
C LEU A 352 -29.18 1.11 6.15
N PHE A 353 -30.01 0.24 5.57
CA PHE A 353 -29.57 -0.69 4.53
C PHE A 353 -29.01 0.06 3.31
N CYS A 354 -29.75 1.08 2.84
CA CYS A 354 -29.31 1.93 1.73
C CYS A 354 -27.95 2.58 2.04
N LEU A 355 -27.80 3.17 3.23
CA LEU A 355 -26.55 3.79 3.65
C LEU A 355 -25.40 2.78 3.70
N GLY A 356 -25.62 1.60 4.30
CA GLY A 356 -24.59 0.58 4.41
C GLY A 356 -24.07 0.11 3.05
N VAL A 357 -24.98 -0.14 2.10
CA VAL A 357 -24.61 -0.48 0.72
C VAL A 357 -23.85 0.66 0.04
N LEU A 358 -24.34 1.91 0.17
CA LEU A 358 -23.66 3.06 -0.43
C LEU A 358 -22.27 3.31 0.16
N TRP A 359 -22.08 3.12 1.48
CA TRP A 359 -20.77 3.19 2.11
C TRP A 359 -19.83 2.08 1.66
N PHE A 360 -20.34 0.86 1.49
CA PHE A 360 -19.54 -0.23 0.93
C PHE A 360 -19.04 0.11 -0.48
N PHE A 361 -19.91 0.57 -1.38
CA PHE A 361 -19.47 1.00 -2.72
C PHE A 361 -18.56 2.24 -2.67
N ALA A 362 -18.91 3.26 -1.87
CA ALA A 362 -18.10 4.46 -1.73
C ALA A 362 -16.68 4.15 -1.24
N GLY A 363 -16.50 3.17 -0.34
CA GLY A 363 -15.18 2.70 0.10
C GLY A 363 -14.30 2.15 -1.04
N HIS A 364 -14.92 1.64 -2.09
CA HIS A 364 -14.23 1.07 -3.26
C HIS A 364 -14.11 2.05 -4.44
N VAL A 365 -14.74 3.23 -4.37
CA VAL A 365 -14.71 4.22 -5.47
C VAL A 365 -13.31 4.73 -5.76
N LEU A 366 -12.39 4.79 -4.80
CA LEU A 366 -11.02 5.25 -5.08
C LEU A 366 -10.14 4.13 -5.66
N THR A 367 -10.34 2.89 -5.18
CA THR A 367 -9.45 1.76 -5.44
C THR A 367 -9.89 0.89 -6.61
N GLY A 368 -11.20 0.76 -6.86
CA GLY A 368 -11.77 0.08 -8.03
C GLY A 368 -11.91 0.97 -9.26
N THR A 369 -10.91 1.81 -9.54
CA THR A 369 -10.93 2.82 -10.61
C THR A 369 -10.02 2.46 -11.78
N VAL A 370 -9.98 3.37 -12.75
CA VAL A 370 -9.03 3.38 -13.88
C VAL A 370 -7.55 3.51 -13.45
N ILE A 371 -7.28 3.82 -12.18
CA ILE A 371 -5.91 3.90 -11.66
C ILE A 371 -5.35 2.47 -11.56
N MET A 372 -4.20 2.22 -12.19
CA MET A 372 -3.56 0.89 -12.30
C MET A 372 -2.90 0.43 -10.99
N LEU A 373 -3.70 0.26 -9.95
CA LEU A 373 -3.32 -0.39 -8.70
C LEU A 373 -3.32 -1.92 -8.89
N GLU A 374 -2.85 -2.65 -7.88
CA GLU A 374 -3.09 -4.12 -7.82
C GLU A 374 -4.59 -4.42 -7.86
N LEU A 375 -4.97 -5.57 -8.44
CA LEU A 375 -6.37 -5.98 -8.53
C LEU A 375 -6.99 -6.14 -7.14
N VAL A 376 -6.28 -6.79 -6.23
CA VAL A 376 -6.84 -7.21 -4.94
C VAL A 376 -5.93 -6.82 -3.79
N PHE A 377 -6.52 -6.18 -2.78
CA PHE A 377 -5.91 -5.95 -1.48
C PHE A 377 -6.99 -5.87 -0.41
N GLU A 378 -6.87 -6.71 0.61
CA GLU A 378 -7.89 -6.84 1.64
C GLU A 378 -8.06 -5.57 2.48
N HIS A 379 -6.96 -4.87 2.81
CA HIS A 379 -6.97 -3.65 3.60
C HIS A 379 -7.80 -2.50 2.98
N ARG A 380 -8.18 -2.60 1.69
CA ARG A 380 -9.13 -1.66 1.04
C ARG A 380 -10.53 -1.73 1.66
N ASN A 381 -10.85 -2.82 2.36
CA ASN A 381 -12.15 -3.03 3.01
C ASN A 381 -12.24 -2.42 4.40
N TYR A 382 -11.19 -1.77 4.91
CA TYR A 382 -11.15 -1.30 6.30
C TYR A 382 -12.36 -0.40 6.65
N PHE A 383 -12.66 0.62 5.83
CA PHE A 383 -13.91 1.38 5.96
C PHE A 383 -15.13 0.63 5.38
N ALA A 384 -14.98 0.05 4.18
CA ALA A 384 -16.11 -0.50 3.43
C ALA A 384 -16.86 -1.62 4.20
N SER A 385 -16.13 -2.44 4.96
CA SER A 385 -16.68 -3.48 5.81
C SER A 385 -17.63 -2.93 6.87
N ALA A 386 -17.40 -1.73 7.40
CA ALA A 386 -18.34 -1.07 8.33
C ALA A 386 -19.69 -0.76 7.66
N GLY A 387 -19.67 -0.33 6.38
CA GLY A 387 -20.87 -0.15 5.56
C GLY A 387 -21.61 -1.46 5.32
N LEU A 388 -20.88 -2.51 4.95
CA LEU A 388 -21.46 -3.84 4.74
C LEU A 388 -22.11 -4.41 6.01
N LEU A 389 -21.43 -4.31 7.16
CA LEU A 389 -21.96 -4.73 8.45
C LEU A 389 -23.20 -3.92 8.86
N LEU A 390 -23.24 -2.61 8.56
CA LEU A 390 -24.42 -1.78 8.76
C LEU A 390 -25.60 -2.27 7.90
N ALA A 391 -25.36 -2.62 6.63
CA ALA A 391 -26.41 -3.12 5.74
C ALA A 391 -27.01 -4.44 6.26
N VAL A 392 -26.15 -5.37 6.70
CA VAL A 392 -26.57 -6.65 7.27
C VAL A 392 -27.32 -6.45 8.59
N ALA A 393 -26.77 -5.66 9.51
CA ALA A 393 -27.42 -5.36 10.79
C ALA A 393 -28.77 -4.66 10.60
N SER A 394 -28.90 -3.81 9.57
CA SER A 394 -30.16 -3.17 9.21
C SER A 394 -31.27 -4.18 8.95
N LEU A 395 -31.00 -5.15 8.07
CA LEU A 395 -31.97 -6.17 7.67
C LEU A 395 -32.27 -7.20 8.78
N LEU A 396 -31.26 -7.55 9.58
CA LEU A 396 -31.40 -8.59 10.60
C LEU A 396 -31.97 -8.07 11.91
N ALA A 397 -31.65 -6.84 12.31
CA ALA A 397 -31.84 -6.38 13.68
C ALA A 397 -32.64 -5.07 13.84
N ILE A 398 -32.59 -4.15 12.87
CA ILE A 398 -33.06 -2.77 13.05
C ILE A 398 -34.41 -2.52 12.36
N GLU A 399 -34.47 -2.75 11.06
CA GLU A 399 -35.71 -2.66 10.28
C GLU A 399 -36.58 -3.90 10.59
N PRO A 400 -37.89 -3.95 10.24
CA PRO A 400 -38.78 -5.05 10.64
C PRO A 400 -38.27 -6.42 10.16
N GLY A 401 -37.41 -7.03 10.97
CA GLY A 401 -36.75 -8.31 10.73
C GLY A 401 -37.41 -9.43 11.51
N LEU A 402 -36.75 -10.59 11.58
CA LEU A 402 -37.24 -11.81 12.25
C LEU A 402 -37.55 -11.60 13.73
N ARG A 403 -38.77 -11.86 14.21
CA ARG A 403 -39.18 -11.67 15.63
C ARG A 403 -38.59 -12.75 16.58
N LEU A 404 -37.28 -12.95 16.55
CA LEU A 404 -36.55 -14.00 17.29
C LEU A 404 -35.27 -13.43 17.93
N PRO A 405 -35.38 -12.65 19.03
CA PRO A 405 -34.25 -11.91 19.61
C PRO A 405 -33.12 -12.84 20.09
N SER A 406 -33.44 -13.99 20.69
CA SER A 406 -32.45 -14.96 21.15
C SER A 406 -31.67 -15.59 19.99
N ALA A 407 -32.35 -15.91 18.88
CA ALA A 407 -31.70 -16.46 17.69
C ALA A 407 -30.77 -15.43 17.05
N ARG A 408 -31.17 -14.16 16.97
CA ARG A 408 -30.30 -13.07 16.49
C ARG A 408 -29.05 -12.92 17.35
N ALA A 409 -29.20 -12.95 18.68
CA ALA A 409 -28.07 -12.86 19.60
C ALA A 409 -27.13 -14.07 19.47
N ALA A 410 -27.68 -15.28 19.32
CA ALA A 410 -26.89 -16.48 19.09
C ALA A 410 -26.13 -16.44 17.76
N ILE A 411 -26.77 -16.02 16.67
CA ILE A 411 -26.15 -15.86 15.35
C ILE A 411 -25.02 -14.81 15.41
N ALA A 412 -25.28 -13.66 16.02
CA ALA A 412 -24.27 -12.62 16.18
C ALA A 412 -23.08 -13.10 17.03
N GLY A 413 -23.36 -13.79 18.14
CA GLY A 413 -22.32 -14.38 19.01
C GLY A 413 -21.49 -15.44 18.28
N ALA A 414 -22.13 -16.33 17.52
CA ALA A 414 -21.44 -17.33 16.71
C ALA A 414 -20.58 -16.68 15.62
N PHE A 415 -21.09 -15.63 14.96
CA PHE A 415 -20.33 -14.90 13.94
C PHE A 415 -19.13 -14.17 14.54
N ILE A 416 -19.28 -13.52 15.70
CA ILE A 416 -18.17 -12.90 16.43
C ILE A 416 -17.11 -13.96 16.80
N ALA A 417 -17.53 -15.11 17.30
CA ALA A 417 -16.63 -16.20 17.66
C ALA A 417 -15.87 -16.73 16.41
N ALA A 418 -16.57 -16.91 15.29
CA ALA A 418 -15.95 -17.32 14.03
C ALA A 418 -14.94 -16.28 13.52
N CYS A 419 -15.30 -14.99 13.56
CA CYS A 419 -14.40 -13.90 13.18
C CYS A 419 -13.16 -13.86 14.09
N ALA A 420 -13.35 -13.92 15.41
CA ALA A 420 -12.26 -13.94 16.38
C ALA A 420 -11.33 -15.14 16.19
N PHE A 421 -11.89 -16.33 15.95
CA PHE A 421 -11.11 -17.55 15.72
C PHE A 421 -10.31 -17.46 14.42
N THR A 422 -10.92 -17.06 13.31
CA THR A 422 -10.22 -16.90 12.03
C THR A 422 -9.13 -15.82 12.12
N THR A 423 -9.41 -14.71 12.80
CA THR A 423 -8.42 -13.64 13.04
C THR A 423 -7.27 -14.12 13.92
N LEU A 424 -7.53 -14.94 14.94
CA LEU A 424 -6.48 -15.55 15.76
C LEU A 424 -5.59 -16.48 14.93
N LEU A 425 -6.17 -17.37 14.13
CA LEU A 425 -5.40 -18.25 13.25
C LEU A 425 -4.53 -17.45 12.26
N ARG A 426 -5.08 -16.38 11.69
CA ARG A 426 -4.31 -15.49 10.81
C ARG A 426 -3.20 -14.75 11.57
N SER A 427 -3.46 -14.35 12.81
CA SER A 427 -2.45 -13.74 13.68
C SER A 427 -1.28 -14.69 13.95
N GLU A 428 -1.58 -15.97 14.16
CA GLU A 428 -0.57 -17.02 14.30
C GLU A 428 0.26 -17.21 13.03
N GLU A 429 -0.36 -17.16 11.84
CA GLU A 429 0.36 -17.20 10.55
C GLU A 429 1.35 -16.04 10.42
N TRP A 430 0.94 -14.84 10.85
CA TRP A 430 1.74 -13.62 10.78
C TRP A 430 2.76 -13.45 11.92
N SER A 431 2.81 -14.36 12.88
CA SER A 431 3.72 -14.27 14.04
C SER A 431 5.15 -14.74 13.74
N ASP A 432 5.39 -15.40 12.61
CA ASP A 432 6.71 -15.86 12.18
C ASP A 432 6.86 -15.73 10.65
N PRO A 433 7.96 -15.14 10.13
CA PRO A 433 8.13 -14.95 8.68
C PRO A 433 8.09 -16.23 7.85
N LEU A 434 8.67 -17.34 8.35
CA LEU A 434 8.68 -18.61 7.63
C LEU A 434 7.29 -19.25 7.62
N ARG A 435 6.58 -19.21 8.76
CA ARG A 435 5.20 -19.67 8.85
C ARG A 435 4.27 -18.88 7.94
N LEU A 436 4.43 -17.57 7.87
CA LEU A 436 3.67 -16.71 6.95
C LEU A 436 3.94 -17.13 5.51
N ALA A 437 5.21 -17.16 5.09
CA ALA A 437 5.56 -17.50 3.71
C ALA A 437 5.08 -18.91 3.31
N TYR A 438 5.16 -19.87 4.24
CA TYR A 438 4.66 -21.23 4.01
C TYR A 438 3.13 -21.27 3.90
N SER A 439 2.40 -20.59 4.79
CA SER A 439 0.94 -20.55 4.73
C SER A 439 0.45 -19.88 3.43
N GLU A 440 1.05 -18.76 3.04
CA GLU A 440 0.73 -18.04 1.81
C GLU A 440 0.96 -18.92 0.57
N ALA A 441 2.12 -19.60 0.49
CA ALA A 441 2.42 -20.51 -0.61
C ALA A 441 1.50 -21.75 -0.66
N LEU A 442 1.02 -22.24 0.49
CA LEU A 442 0.05 -23.34 0.54
C LEU A 442 -1.35 -22.91 0.10
N LYS A 443 -1.79 -21.72 0.51
CA LYS A 443 -3.09 -21.16 0.10
C LYS A 443 -3.11 -20.79 -1.38
N ARG A 444 -1.96 -20.35 -1.90
CA ARG A 444 -1.78 -19.87 -3.28
C ARG A 444 -0.64 -20.62 -3.98
N PRO A 445 -0.82 -21.91 -4.32
CA PRO A 445 0.22 -22.71 -4.98
C PRO A 445 0.59 -22.19 -6.36
N ASP A 446 -0.36 -21.54 -7.04
CA ASP A 446 -0.17 -20.99 -8.40
C ASP A 446 0.34 -19.54 -8.42
N SER A 447 0.47 -18.87 -7.27
CA SER A 447 1.00 -17.50 -7.17
C SER A 447 2.52 -17.50 -7.27
N PRO A 448 3.12 -16.94 -8.35
CA PRO A 448 4.57 -16.83 -8.43
C PRO A 448 5.15 -16.01 -7.28
N ARG A 449 4.43 -14.98 -6.80
CA ARG A 449 4.89 -14.13 -5.69
C ARG A 449 4.91 -14.89 -4.36
N ALA A 450 3.88 -15.64 -4.02
CA ALA A 450 3.85 -16.43 -2.79
C ALA A 450 4.93 -17.52 -2.80
N GLN A 451 5.11 -18.22 -3.93
CA GLN A 451 6.15 -19.24 -4.08
C GLN A 451 7.56 -18.64 -4.00
N TYR A 452 7.78 -17.50 -4.65
CA TYR A 452 9.03 -16.75 -4.58
C TYR A 452 9.37 -16.37 -3.13
N GLU A 453 8.40 -15.84 -2.40
CA GLU A 453 8.61 -15.40 -1.01
C GLU A 453 8.87 -16.56 -0.06
N LEU A 454 8.24 -17.72 -0.27
CA LEU A 454 8.63 -18.96 0.43
C LEU A 454 10.08 -19.33 0.13
N ALA A 455 10.47 -19.38 -1.15
CA ALA A 455 11.84 -19.72 -1.52
C ALA A 455 12.87 -18.74 -0.93
N ARG A 456 12.60 -17.43 -1.03
CA ARG A 456 13.45 -16.38 -0.44
C ARG A 456 13.57 -16.55 1.07
N THR A 457 12.46 -16.82 1.76
CA THR A 457 12.44 -16.99 3.22
C THR A 457 13.18 -18.25 3.66
N LEU A 458 13.12 -19.34 2.88
CA LEU A 458 13.92 -20.55 3.11
C LEU A 458 15.41 -20.28 2.98
N VAL A 459 15.84 -19.48 2.00
CA VAL A 459 17.24 -19.07 1.85
C VAL A 459 17.68 -18.20 3.03
N VAL A 460 16.85 -17.25 3.46
CA VAL A 460 17.14 -16.42 4.64
C VAL A 460 17.25 -17.29 5.90
N ALA A 461 16.35 -18.26 6.07
CA ALA A 461 16.34 -19.18 7.21
C ALA A 461 17.54 -20.14 7.21
N ALA A 462 18.11 -20.48 6.05
CA ALA A 462 19.38 -21.21 5.96
C ALA A 462 20.57 -20.41 6.50
N GLY A 463 20.47 -19.07 6.50
CA GLY A 463 21.51 -18.18 7.00
C GLY A 463 22.81 -18.35 6.22
N LYS A 464 23.90 -18.66 6.93
CA LYS A 464 25.24 -18.89 6.35
C LYS A 464 25.55 -20.38 6.15
N ASP A 465 24.61 -21.28 6.48
CA ASP A 465 24.81 -22.71 6.30
C ASP A 465 24.56 -23.11 4.84
N GLU A 466 25.64 -23.18 4.06
CA GLU A 466 25.61 -23.57 2.64
C GLU A 466 25.12 -25.02 2.45
N ASN A 467 25.22 -25.87 3.46
CA ASN A 467 24.78 -27.27 3.41
C ASN A 467 23.34 -27.46 3.92
N SER A 468 22.64 -26.37 4.25
CA SER A 468 21.29 -26.44 4.76
C SER A 468 20.34 -27.13 3.76
N PRO A 469 19.50 -28.09 4.20
CA PRO A 469 18.53 -28.75 3.34
C PRO A 469 17.42 -27.79 2.85
N LEU A 470 17.41 -26.54 3.32
CA LEU A 470 16.48 -25.50 2.87
C LEU A 470 16.89 -24.91 1.52
N ILE A 471 18.19 -24.84 1.19
CA ILE A 471 18.68 -24.27 -0.07
C ILE A 471 18.21 -25.10 -1.28
N PRO A 472 18.38 -26.44 -1.33
CA PRO A 472 17.86 -27.23 -2.44
C PRO A 472 16.34 -27.16 -2.57
N LYS A 473 15.61 -27.04 -1.45
CA LYS A 473 14.15 -26.86 -1.46
C LYS A 473 13.75 -25.53 -2.09
N ALA A 474 14.44 -24.45 -1.72
CA ALA A 474 14.21 -23.12 -2.28
C ALA A 474 14.48 -23.11 -3.79
N ILE A 475 15.61 -23.67 -4.23
CA ILE A 475 15.97 -23.79 -5.65
C ILE A 475 14.89 -24.57 -6.41
N GLY A 476 14.46 -25.73 -5.89
CA GLY A 476 13.42 -26.53 -6.55
C GLY A 476 12.06 -25.81 -6.65
N ILE A 477 11.73 -24.92 -5.71
CA ILE A 477 10.53 -24.06 -5.82
C ILE A 477 10.73 -23.03 -6.94
N LEU A 478 11.87 -22.35 -6.95
CA LEU A 478 12.20 -21.32 -7.93
C LEU A 478 12.24 -21.87 -9.36
N GLU A 479 12.86 -23.04 -9.58
CA GLU A 479 12.93 -23.69 -10.90
C GLU A 479 11.55 -24.00 -11.47
N ARG A 480 10.57 -24.37 -10.62
CA ARG A 480 9.19 -24.63 -11.08
C ARG A 480 8.45 -23.38 -11.52
N ILE A 481 8.72 -22.23 -10.89
CA ILE A 481 7.97 -20.99 -11.14
C ILE A 481 8.66 -20.05 -12.13
N ALA A 482 10.00 -20.05 -12.18
CA ALA A 482 10.79 -19.03 -12.85
C ALA A 482 10.50 -18.92 -14.35
N MET A 483 10.27 -20.07 -15.00
CA MET A 483 10.00 -20.14 -16.45
C MET A 483 8.51 -19.98 -16.81
N ARG A 484 7.61 -19.82 -15.84
CA ARG A 484 6.19 -19.59 -16.14
C ARG A 484 5.99 -18.23 -16.82
N PRO A 485 5.13 -18.09 -17.84
CA PRO A 485 4.90 -16.82 -18.53
C PRO A 485 4.36 -15.70 -17.61
N ASP A 486 3.56 -16.07 -16.61
CA ASP A 486 2.94 -15.16 -15.64
C ASP A 486 3.89 -14.76 -14.49
N SER A 487 5.06 -15.40 -14.37
CA SER A 487 6.08 -15.01 -13.40
C SER A 487 6.89 -13.82 -13.90
N GLY A 488 7.14 -12.84 -13.03
CA GLY A 488 8.20 -11.83 -13.23
C GLY A 488 9.60 -12.43 -13.21
N ILE A 489 10.62 -11.58 -13.21
CA ILE A 489 12.02 -12.01 -13.28
C ILE A 489 12.65 -12.30 -11.91
N ALA A 490 11.99 -11.93 -10.81
CA ALA A 490 12.52 -12.12 -9.46
C ALA A 490 12.91 -13.58 -9.14
N PRO A 491 12.14 -14.61 -9.53
CA PRO A 491 12.58 -16.00 -9.32
C PRO A 491 13.84 -16.37 -10.10
N LEU A 492 14.00 -15.85 -11.33
CA LEU A 492 15.21 -16.06 -12.13
C LEU A 492 16.42 -15.40 -11.46
N GLN A 493 16.24 -14.20 -10.91
CA GLN A 493 17.28 -13.49 -10.17
C GLN A 493 17.69 -14.25 -8.90
N ALA A 494 16.71 -14.80 -8.16
CA ALA A 494 17.00 -15.63 -6.99
C ALA A 494 17.73 -16.93 -7.33
N LEU A 495 17.45 -17.55 -8.48
CA LEU A 495 18.22 -18.72 -8.96
C LEU A 495 19.68 -18.38 -9.22
N ILE A 496 19.95 -17.23 -9.84
CA ILE A 496 21.33 -16.73 -10.04
C ILE A 496 22.01 -16.51 -8.69
N PHE A 497 21.34 -15.88 -7.72
CA PHE A 497 21.89 -15.68 -6.39
C PHE A 497 22.16 -16.98 -5.65
N ALA A 498 21.28 -17.97 -5.77
CA ALA A 498 21.45 -19.28 -5.15
C ALA A 498 22.64 -20.06 -5.72
N ARG A 499 23.08 -19.74 -6.95
CA ARG A 499 24.22 -20.35 -7.65
C ARG A 499 25.45 -19.44 -7.76
N ARG A 500 25.51 -18.34 -7.02
CA ARG A 500 26.60 -17.34 -7.13
C ARG A 500 28.01 -17.91 -6.89
N HIS A 501 28.13 -18.98 -6.09
CA HIS A 501 29.40 -19.66 -5.80
C HIS A 501 29.73 -20.80 -6.77
N GLU A 502 28.82 -21.12 -7.68
CA GLU A 502 28.92 -22.18 -8.69
C GLU A 502 28.59 -21.60 -10.07
N PRO A 503 29.42 -20.68 -10.62
CA PRO A 503 29.09 -19.93 -11.84
C PRO A 503 28.79 -20.85 -13.04
N GLU A 504 29.44 -22.02 -13.09
CA GLU A 504 29.22 -23.05 -14.09
C GLU A 504 27.82 -23.69 -14.05
N LYS A 505 27.09 -23.53 -12.94
CA LYS A 505 25.72 -24.02 -12.75
C LYS A 505 24.65 -22.97 -13.00
N ILE A 506 25.03 -21.74 -13.33
CA ILE A 506 24.08 -20.70 -13.74
C ILE A 506 23.63 -21.02 -15.18
N ASP A 507 22.39 -21.44 -15.35
CA ASP A 507 21.84 -21.79 -16.68
C ASP A 507 21.73 -20.53 -17.55
N PRO A 508 22.41 -20.46 -18.71
CA PRO A 508 22.33 -19.31 -19.61
C PRO A 508 20.90 -18.96 -20.06
N ARG A 509 19.99 -19.94 -20.05
CA ARG A 509 18.58 -19.73 -20.38
C ARG A 509 17.89 -18.80 -19.38
N TRP A 510 18.37 -18.67 -18.15
CA TRP A 510 17.76 -17.77 -17.16
C TRP A 510 17.91 -16.30 -17.58
N TRP A 511 19.09 -15.90 -18.03
CA TRP A 511 19.34 -14.56 -18.57
C TRP A 511 18.52 -14.28 -19.82
N GLN A 512 18.43 -15.25 -20.74
CA GLN A 512 17.60 -15.15 -21.94
C GLN A 512 16.12 -14.95 -21.59
N ALA A 513 15.60 -15.74 -20.65
CA ALA A 513 14.23 -15.65 -20.18
C ALA A 513 13.93 -14.30 -19.51
N MET A 514 14.86 -13.73 -18.74
CA MET A 514 14.70 -12.37 -18.19
C MET A 514 14.51 -11.35 -19.30
N SER A 515 15.40 -11.32 -20.29
CA SER A 515 15.31 -10.38 -21.41
C SER A 515 14.03 -10.60 -22.23
N GLU A 516 13.63 -11.84 -22.49
CA GLU A 516 12.38 -12.13 -23.22
C GLU A 516 11.14 -11.63 -22.47
N LYS A 517 11.06 -11.90 -21.16
CA LYS A 517 9.97 -11.41 -20.31
C LYS A 517 9.90 -9.88 -20.31
N LEU A 518 11.03 -9.21 -20.16
CA LEU A 518 11.13 -7.75 -20.16
C LEU A 518 10.84 -7.12 -21.53
N ARG A 519 11.07 -7.83 -22.65
CA ARG A 519 10.64 -7.36 -23.98
C ARG A 519 9.14 -7.54 -24.20
N SER A 520 8.55 -8.58 -23.60
CA SER A 520 7.13 -8.91 -23.77
C SER A 520 6.20 -7.96 -23.00
N ARG A 521 6.67 -7.41 -21.89
CA ARG A 521 5.94 -6.44 -21.08
C ARG A 521 6.91 -5.50 -20.35
N PRO A 522 6.47 -4.30 -19.99
CA PRO A 522 7.33 -3.41 -19.24
C PRO A 522 7.56 -3.92 -17.81
N PRO A 523 8.73 -3.65 -17.22
CA PRO A 523 9.07 -4.09 -15.87
C PRO A 523 8.13 -3.49 -14.82
N ASP A 524 7.68 -4.33 -13.88
CA ASP A 524 7.04 -3.85 -12.66
C ASP A 524 8.09 -3.47 -11.60
N SER A 525 7.65 -2.99 -10.43
CA SER A 525 8.56 -2.59 -9.35
C SER A 525 9.44 -3.73 -8.84
N THR A 526 8.94 -4.97 -8.87
CA THR A 526 9.68 -6.16 -8.45
C THR A 526 10.76 -6.51 -9.48
N ASP A 527 10.43 -6.41 -10.76
CA ASP A 527 11.39 -6.61 -11.84
C ASP A 527 12.51 -5.58 -11.77
N VAL A 528 12.18 -4.28 -11.62
CA VAL A 528 13.19 -3.21 -11.47
C VAL A 528 14.11 -3.51 -10.28
N SER A 529 13.55 -3.87 -9.12
CA SER A 529 14.33 -4.21 -7.93
C SER A 529 15.26 -5.42 -8.16
N ALA A 530 14.80 -6.43 -8.90
CA ALA A 530 15.61 -7.60 -9.25
C ALA A 530 16.80 -7.23 -10.15
N ILE A 531 16.63 -6.35 -11.14
CA ILE A 531 17.72 -5.87 -12.02
C ILE A 531 18.76 -5.11 -11.19
N ILE A 532 18.30 -4.16 -10.35
CA ILE A 532 19.17 -3.37 -9.48
C ILE A 532 19.96 -4.25 -8.52
N SER A 533 19.30 -5.26 -7.94
CA SER A 533 19.94 -6.22 -7.03
C SER A 533 21.01 -7.06 -7.73
N LEU A 534 20.76 -7.52 -8.96
CA LEU A 534 21.75 -8.23 -9.77
C LEU A 534 22.97 -7.35 -10.06
N TYR A 535 22.73 -6.09 -10.45
CA TYR A 535 23.77 -5.11 -10.67
C TYR A 535 24.65 -4.93 -9.43
N HIS A 536 24.06 -4.62 -8.27
CA HIS A 536 24.82 -4.41 -7.05
C HIS A 536 25.59 -5.67 -6.62
N CYS A 537 25.02 -6.86 -6.81
CA CYS A 537 25.70 -8.11 -6.51
C CYS A 537 26.96 -8.30 -7.37
N GLN A 538 26.88 -8.05 -8.68
CA GLN A 538 28.05 -8.14 -9.57
C GLN A 538 29.07 -7.03 -9.29
N TYR A 539 28.61 -5.81 -9.04
CA TYR A 539 29.48 -4.66 -8.75
C TYR A 539 30.29 -4.86 -7.46
N ARG A 540 29.66 -5.39 -6.40
CA ARG A 540 30.35 -5.68 -5.12
C ARG A 540 31.23 -6.93 -5.17
N GLY A 541 31.23 -7.67 -6.29
CA GLY A 541 31.95 -8.94 -6.42
C GLY A 541 31.33 -10.10 -5.63
N GLU A 542 30.07 -9.97 -5.21
CA GLU A 542 29.31 -11.02 -4.52
C GLU A 542 28.72 -12.04 -5.50
N CYS A 543 28.51 -11.63 -6.75
CA CYS A 543 28.07 -12.47 -7.87
C CYS A 543 29.13 -12.53 -8.98
N PRO A 544 29.15 -13.60 -9.79
CA PRO A 544 30.01 -13.69 -10.97
C PRO A 544 29.77 -12.53 -11.94
N LYS A 545 30.84 -11.99 -12.54
CA LYS A 545 30.72 -10.96 -13.57
C LYS A 545 30.08 -11.54 -14.83
N GLN A 546 28.85 -11.13 -15.11
CA GLN A 546 28.05 -11.50 -16.29
C GLN A 546 27.52 -10.22 -16.94
N THR A 547 28.46 -9.32 -17.28
CA THR A 547 28.17 -7.94 -17.68
C THR A 547 27.37 -7.86 -18.97
N SER A 548 27.65 -8.73 -19.95
CA SER A 548 26.92 -8.79 -21.23
C SER A 548 25.46 -9.18 -21.06
N GLU A 549 25.20 -10.13 -20.17
CA GLU A 549 23.88 -10.65 -19.87
C GLU A 549 23.07 -9.60 -19.11
N LEU A 550 23.67 -8.98 -18.09
CA LEU A 550 23.04 -7.91 -17.34
C LEU A 550 22.75 -6.68 -18.21
N LEU A 551 23.65 -6.31 -19.13
CA LEU A 551 23.40 -5.27 -20.14
C LEU A 551 22.17 -5.59 -21.00
N SER A 552 22.02 -6.85 -21.42
CA SER A 552 20.87 -7.30 -22.22
C SER A 552 19.55 -7.21 -21.43
N VAL A 553 19.59 -7.44 -20.12
CA VAL A 553 18.44 -7.27 -19.22
C VAL A 553 18.08 -5.80 -19.03
N PHE A 554 19.08 -4.93 -18.79
CA PHE A 554 18.87 -3.48 -18.72
C PHE A 554 18.26 -2.93 -20.02
N ALA A 555 18.83 -3.28 -21.17
CA ALA A 555 18.34 -2.84 -22.47
C ALA A 555 16.88 -3.26 -22.70
N ALA A 556 16.55 -4.53 -22.43
CA ALA A 556 15.18 -5.04 -22.57
C ALA A 556 14.18 -4.30 -21.67
N GLY A 557 14.55 -4.02 -20.41
CA GLY A 557 13.68 -3.31 -19.48
C GLY A 557 13.51 -1.82 -19.82
N LEU A 558 14.56 -1.16 -20.31
CA LEU A 558 14.50 0.26 -20.70
C LEU A 558 13.68 0.47 -21.97
N GLU A 559 13.87 -0.42 -22.96
CA GLU A 559 13.14 -0.38 -24.23
C GLU A 559 11.63 -0.57 -24.02
N SER A 560 11.22 -1.56 -23.23
CA SER A 560 9.79 -1.83 -23.01
C SER A 560 9.10 -0.82 -22.10
N SER A 561 9.85 -0.11 -21.24
CA SER A 561 9.29 0.88 -20.31
C SER A 561 9.29 2.31 -20.83
N ASP A 562 9.79 2.56 -22.06
CA ASP A 562 9.98 3.92 -22.60
C ASP A 562 10.82 4.80 -21.65
N GLY A 563 11.87 4.22 -21.06
CA GLY A 563 12.77 4.92 -20.14
C GLY A 563 12.24 5.08 -18.72
N ASN A 564 11.97 3.96 -18.02
CA ASN A 564 11.68 3.99 -16.59
C ASN A 564 12.81 4.69 -15.81
N VAL A 565 12.48 5.77 -15.10
CA VAL A 565 13.47 6.63 -14.41
C VAL A 565 14.31 5.88 -13.37
N TYR A 566 13.76 4.88 -12.66
CA TYR A 566 14.53 4.04 -11.72
C TYR A 566 15.57 3.21 -12.44
N LEU A 567 15.12 2.57 -13.51
CA LEU A 567 15.98 1.72 -14.31
C LEU A 567 17.05 2.55 -15.03
N MET A 568 16.71 3.76 -15.49
CA MET A 568 17.66 4.71 -16.06
C MET A 568 18.70 5.17 -15.04
N SER A 569 18.29 5.49 -13.81
CA SER A 569 19.23 5.86 -12.75
C SER A 569 20.19 4.72 -12.44
N ALA A 570 19.68 3.49 -12.29
CA ALA A 570 20.53 2.32 -12.06
C ALA A 570 21.40 1.96 -13.28
N TYR A 571 20.91 2.20 -14.49
CA TYR A 571 21.67 1.99 -15.72
C TYR A 571 22.80 3.00 -15.87
N ALA A 572 22.62 4.24 -15.41
CA ALA A 572 23.69 5.23 -15.37
C ALA A 572 24.85 4.76 -14.47
N ASP A 573 24.52 4.26 -13.27
CA ASP A 573 25.50 3.69 -12.36
C ASP A 573 26.19 2.46 -12.98
N PHE A 574 25.44 1.60 -13.67
CA PHE A 574 25.99 0.45 -14.38
C PHE A 574 26.92 0.87 -15.53
N ALA A 575 26.57 1.89 -16.32
CA ALA A 575 27.38 2.42 -17.41
C ALA A 575 28.73 2.94 -16.91
N LEU A 576 28.73 3.71 -15.82
CA LEU A 576 29.96 4.21 -15.22
C LEU A 576 30.83 3.07 -14.67
N ASN A 577 30.23 2.24 -13.82
CA ASN A 577 30.98 1.31 -12.98
C ASN A 577 31.35 -0.02 -13.66
N SER A 578 30.51 -0.49 -14.60
CA SER A 578 30.68 -1.80 -15.23
C SER A 578 31.06 -1.72 -16.70
N LEU A 579 30.64 -0.67 -17.41
CA LEU A 579 30.99 -0.46 -18.82
C LEU A 579 32.18 0.51 -19.00
N GLY A 580 32.46 1.35 -17.99
CA GLY A 580 33.48 2.40 -18.10
C GLY A 580 33.08 3.55 -19.03
N ASP A 581 31.79 3.72 -19.29
CA ASP A 581 31.26 4.75 -20.20
C ASP A 581 30.72 5.93 -19.38
N SER A 582 31.62 6.85 -19.04
CA SER A 582 31.30 8.05 -18.26
C SER A 582 30.37 9.01 -19.00
N GLU A 583 30.48 9.11 -20.32
CA GLU A 583 29.62 9.99 -21.11
C GLU A 583 28.17 9.50 -21.12
N LEU A 584 27.96 8.19 -21.29
CA LEU A 584 26.63 7.60 -21.22
C LEU A 584 26.03 7.75 -19.82
N ALA A 585 26.83 7.52 -18.78
CA ALA A 585 26.39 7.66 -17.39
C ALA A 585 25.93 9.08 -17.07
N GLU A 586 26.69 10.10 -17.49
CA GLU A 586 26.30 11.51 -17.31
C GLU A 586 25.03 11.85 -18.10
N ARG A 587 24.95 11.47 -19.39
CA ARG A 587 23.76 11.72 -20.22
C ARG A 587 22.50 11.12 -19.61
N MET A 588 22.56 9.88 -19.13
CA MET A 588 21.43 9.20 -18.50
C MET A 588 21.03 9.86 -17.18
N SER A 589 22.00 10.22 -16.35
CA SER A 589 21.72 10.90 -15.07
C SER A 589 21.11 12.28 -15.25
N ARG A 590 21.55 13.05 -16.25
CA ARG A 590 20.92 14.32 -16.61
C ARG A 590 19.49 14.13 -17.11
N ALA A 591 19.26 13.15 -17.97
CA ALA A 591 17.91 12.82 -18.44
C ALA A 591 16.96 12.42 -17.29
N VAL A 592 17.47 11.71 -16.27
CA VAL A 592 16.72 11.38 -15.05
C VAL A 592 16.35 12.65 -14.26
N VAL A 593 17.28 13.59 -14.09
CA VAL A 593 17.01 14.89 -13.44
C VAL A 593 16.03 15.73 -14.24
N ASP A 594 16.15 15.77 -15.56
CA ASP A 594 15.26 16.53 -16.44
C ASP A 594 13.83 15.95 -16.45
N ALA A 595 13.70 14.63 -16.35
CA ALA A 595 12.41 13.95 -16.24
C ALA A 595 11.72 14.21 -14.88
N LYS A 596 12.51 14.42 -13.81
CA LYS A 596 12.03 14.56 -12.42
C LYS A 596 12.79 15.68 -11.68
N PRO A 597 12.65 16.95 -12.10
CA PRO A 597 13.48 18.04 -11.59
C PRO A 597 13.16 18.43 -10.14
N ASP A 598 11.98 18.04 -9.66
CA ASP A 598 11.44 18.28 -8.31
C ASP A 598 11.87 17.21 -7.28
N VAL A 599 12.60 16.18 -7.71
CA VAL A 599 13.03 15.08 -6.84
C VAL A 599 14.52 15.26 -6.46
N PRO A 600 14.83 15.69 -5.22
CA PRO A 600 16.20 16.07 -4.84
C PRO A 600 17.22 14.93 -4.94
N ILE A 601 16.80 13.68 -4.69
CA ILE A 601 17.72 12.53 -4.67
C ILE A 601 18.34 12.25 -6.04
N TYR A 602 17.63 12.52 -7.14
CA TYR A 602 18.20 12.34 -8.48
C TYR A 602 19.26 13.38 -8.79
N ARG A 603 19.07 14.64 -8.35
CA ARG A 603 20.12 15.66 -8.44
C ARG A 603 21.33 15.28 -7.57
N ALA A 604 21.10 14.77 -6.36
CA ALA A 604 22.17 14.29 -5.49
C ALA A 604 22.97 13.13 -6.11
N ASN A 605 22.31 12.18 -6.78
CA ASN A 605 22.98 11.09 -7.49
C ASN A 605 23.80 11.62 -8.68
N LEU A 606 23.25 12.57 -9.46
CA LEU A 606 23.99 13.24 -10.54
C LEU A 606 25.22 13.99 -10.00
N VAL A 607 25.11 14.70 -8.88
CA VAL A 607 26.24 15.38 -8.23
C VAL A 607 27.37 14.39 -7.92
N ARG A 608 27.05 13.24 -7.31
CA ARG A 608 28.04 12.20 -6.98
C ARG A 608 28.71 11.64 -8.23
N LEU A 609 27.93 11.34 -9.26
CA LEU A 609 28.47 10.91 -10.54
C LEU A 609 29.41 11.96 -11.16
N LEU A 610 29.04 13.25 -11.11
CA LEU A 610 29.88 14.34 -11.62
C LEU A 610 31.20 14.47 -10.84
N ILE A 611 31.18 14.21 -9.53
CA ILE A 611 32.39 14.15 -8.70
C ILE A 611 33.29 12.99 -9.16
N ASP A 612 32.73 11.81 -9.38
CA ASP A 612 33.47 10.60 -9.77
C ASP A 612 34.18 10.74 -11.13
N ILE A 613 33.55 11.45 -12.07
CA ILE A 613 34.14 11.74 -13.39
C ILE A 613 34.98 13.03 -13.43
N GLY A 614 35.09 13.76 -12.31
CA GLY A 614 35.91 14.97 -12.18
C GLY A 614 35.28 16.27 -12.69
N HIS A 615 33.99 16.29 -12.98
CA HIS A 615 33.21 17.45 -13.45
C HIS A 615 32.71 18.32 -12.27
N PHE A 616 33.63 18.82 -11.45
CA PHE A 616 33.29 19.44 -10.16
C PHE A 616 32.47 20.74 -10.25
N ASP A 617 32.65 21.56 -11.30
CA ASP A 617 31.91 22.82 -11.43
C ASP A 617 30.45 22.56 -11.85
N ALA A 618 30.23 21.51 -12.65
CA ALA A 618 28.89 21.04 -12.94
C ALA A 618 28.22 20.48 -11.67
N ALA A 619 28.97 19.78 -10.81
CA ALA A 619 28.47 19.27 -9.54
C ALA A 619 27.98 20.41 -8.62
N GLU A 620 28.75 21.50 -8.49
CA GLU A 620 28.35 22.67 -7.69
C GLU A 620 27.09 23.38 -8.24
N SER A 621 26.94 23.42 -9.56
CA SER A 621 25.74 23.92 -10.22
C SER A 621 24.50 23.10 -9.87
N GLU A 622 24.62 21.76 -9.90
CA GLU A 622 23.51 20.88 -9.52
C GLU A 622 23.14 20.98 -8.04
N ILE A 623 24.11 21.17 -7.14
CA ILE A 623 23.85 21.47 -5.71
C ILE A 623 23.03 22.76 -5.56
N SER A 624 23.34 23.79 -6.35
CA SER A 624 22.58 25.05 -6.33
C SER A 624 21.13 24.84 -6.80
N GLY A 625 20.89 23.86 -7.68
CA GLY A 625 19.56 23.41 -8.10
C GLY A 625 18.76 22.68 -7.01
N ILE A 626 19.39 22.21 -5.93
CA ILE A 626 18.71 21.57 -4.78
C ILE A 626 18.16 22.62 -3.80
N ALA A 627 18.79 23.79 -3.68
CA ALA A 627 18.41 24.82 -2.71
C ALA A 627 16.93 25.27 -2.79
N PRO A 628 16.32 25.46 -3.98
CA PRO A 628 14.89 25.80 -4.08
C PRO A 628 13.94 24.71 -3.57
N LEU A 629 14.40 23.46 -3.51
CA LEU A 629 13.64 22.30 -3.03
C LEU A 629 13.76 22.13 -1.50
N ASN A 630 14.64 22.90 -0.85
CA ASN A 630 14.91 22.80 0.58
C ASN A 630 13.84 23.53 1.40
N HIS A 631 12.76 22.81 1.72
CA HIS A 631 11.69 23.34 2.55
C HIS A 631 11.96 23.09 4.04
N GLY A 632 12.03 24.16 4.83
CA GLY A 632 12.15 24.09 6.29
C GLY A 632 13.46 23.43 6.77
N GLY A 633 14.53 23.46 5.97
CA GLY A 633 15.82 22.87 6.30
C GLY A 633 15.90 21.34 6.12
N ALA A 634 14.88 20.71 5.51
CA ALA A 634 14.84 19.26 5.32
C ALA A 634 16.01 18.69 4.52
N LEU A 635 16.66 19.51 3.67
CA LEU A 635 17.78 19.13 2.82
C LEU A 635 19.12 19.71 3.28
N ASP A 636 19.18 20.40 4.42
CA ASP A 636 20.42 21.05 4.89
C ASP A 636 21.57 20.05 5.03
N GLY A 637 21.30 18.90 5.66
CA GLY A 637 22.28 17.83 5.82
C GLY A 637 22.74 17.24 4.49
N LEU A 638 21.83 17.08 3.52
CA LEU A 638 22.18 16.58 2.18
C LEU A 638 23.06 17.59 1.43
N ILE A 639 22.65 18.87 1.40
CA ILE A 639 23.40 19.94 0.73
C ILE A 639 24.79 20.09 1.33
N ALA A 640 24.90 20.06 2.66
CA ALA A 640 26.19 20.14 3.36
C ALA A 640 27.09 18.94 3.02
N THR A 641 26.52 17.73 3.00
CA THR A 641 27.25 16.50 2.63
C THR A 641 27.78 16.58 1.20
N LEU A 642 26.93 16.95 0.23
CA LEU A 642 27.33 17.05 -1.18
C LEU A 642 28.42 18.11 -1.39
N ARG A 643 28.33 19.28 -0.73
CA ARG A 643 29.40 20.30 -0.80
C ARG A 643 30.73 19.80 -0.26
N ASN A 644 30.70 19.05 0.84
CA ASN A 644 31.91 18.43 1.39
C ASN A 644 32.47 17.35 0.45
N GLU A 645 31.61 16.52 -0.16
CA GLU A 645 32.02 15.53 -1.18
C GLU A 645 32.71 16.22 -2.37
N VAL A 646 32.14 17.32 -2.90
CA VAL A 646 32.76 18.12 -3.98
C VAL A 646 34.11 18.70 -3.55
N ALA A 647 34.18 19.32 -2.38
CA ALA A 647 35.43 19.93 -1.88
C ALA A 647 36.55 18.89 -1.70
N ASN A 648 36.22 17.72 -1.15
CA ASN A 648 37.16 16.60 -1.01
C ASN A 648 37.59 16.05 -2.37
N GLY A 649 36.67 15.91 -3.32
CA GLY A 649 36.97 15.50 -4.69
C GLY A 649 37.94 16.45 -5.39
N LYS A 650 37.72 17.78 -5.29
CA LYS A 650 38.63 18.81 -5.80
C LYS A 650 40.02 18.69 -5.17
N ALA A 651 40.10 18.54 -3.85
CA ALA A 651 41.38 18.40 -3.14
C ALA A 651 42.14 17.13 -3.56
N ALA A 652 41.45 15.99 -3.70
CA ALA A 652 42.05 14.74 -4.13
C ALA A 652 42.57 14.80 -5.58
N ALA A 653 41.84 15.47 -6.48
CA ALA A 653 42.28 15.69 -7.86
C ALA A 653 43.55 16.56 -7.92
N MET A 654 43.65 17.58 -7.08
CA MET A 654 44.84 18.43 -6.96
C MET A 654 46.05 17.73 -6.33
N ALA A 655 45.82 16.66 -5.53
CA ALA A 655 46.87 15.92 -4.83
C ALA A 655 47.47 14.74 -5.63
N LYS A 656 46.88 14.34 -6.77
CA LYS A 656 47.48 13.31 -7.65
C LYS A 656 48.76 13.87 -8.30
N PRO A 657 49.94 13.27 -8.10
CA PRO A 657 51.16 13.70 -8.77
C PRO A 657 51.03 13.44 -10.27
N THR A 658 51.29 14.45 -11.10
CA THR A 658 51.57 14.26 -12.52
C THR A 658 52.92 13.57 -12.69
N THR A 659 52.95 12.24 -12.64
CA THR A 659 54.09 11.48 -13.18
C THR A 659 54.05 11.56 -14.70
N PRO A 660 55.12 12.00 -15.39
CA PRO A 660 55.18 11.94 -16.85
C PRO A 660 55.20 10.48 -17.32
N SER A 661 54.42 10.15 -18.35
CA SER A 661 54.49 8.85 -19.03
C SER A 661 55.92 8.55 -19.52
N PRO A 662 56.41 7.30 -19.46
CA PRO A 662 57.58 6.90 -20.23
C PRO A 662 57.22 6.93 -21.72
N GLU A 663 58.07 7.56 -22.53
CA GLU A 663 57.99 7.53 -24.00
C GLU A 663 57.91 6.09 -24.51
N MET A 664 56.92 5.82 -25.38
CA MET A 664 56.88 4.61 -26.20
C MET A 664 57.96 4.70 -27.30
N PRO A 665 58.75 3.64 -27.57
CA PRO A 665 59.61 3.60 -28.73
C PRO A 665 58.78 3.39 -30.00
N THR A 666 59.11 4.17 -31.03
CA THR A 666 58.57 4.11 -32.39
C THR A 666 58.88 2.76 -33.08
N PRO A 667 57.97 2.22 -33.91
CA PRO A 667 58.25 1.04 -34.71
C PRO A 667 58.93 1.42 -36.04
N ASP A 668 60.15 0.94 -36.26
CA ASP A 668 60.76 0.88 -37.60
C ASP A 668 60.17 -0.28 -38.38
N ALA A 669 59.65 0.03 -39.57
CA ALA A 669 59.21 -0.92 -40.57
C ALA A 669 60.06 -0.73 -41.82
N ASP A 670 60.87 -1.72 -42.18
CA ASP A 670 61.23 -1.93 -43.58
C ASP A 670 61.67 -3.39 -43.90
N ALA A 671 61.18 -3.85 -45.06
CA ALA A 671 61.70 -4.89 -45.96
C ALA A 671 61.62 -6.40 -45.62
N ALA A 672 60.46 -6.98 -45.97
CA ALA A 672 60.23 -8.10 -46.90
C ALA A 672 61.24 -9.25 -47.16
N ALA A 673 60.65 -10.47 -47.14
CA ALA A 673 60.85 -11.65 -48.02
C ALA A 673 61.96 -12.68 -47.69
N VAL A 674 61.57 -13.95 -47.47
CA VAL A 674 61.69 -15.09 -48.44
C VAL A 674 61.27 -16.42 -47.77
N ALA A 675 60.68 -17.28 -48.60
CA ALA A 675 60.08 -18.61 -48.41
C ALA A 675 60.88 -19.71 -47.67
N GLY A 676 60.17 -20.75 -47.20
CA GLY A 676 60.73 -22.09 -46.99
C GLY A 676 60.02 -22.95 -45.94
N SER A 677 59.51 -24.12 -46.35
CA SER A 677 58.75 -25.11 -45.57
C SER A 677 59.68 -26.10 -44.78
N PRO A 678 59.21 -27.27 -44.27
CA PRO A 678 58.99 -27.58 -42.85
C PRO A 678 59.96 -28.68 -42.29
N ALA A 679 59.69 -29.18 -41.07
CA ALA A 679 60.31 -30.33 -40.34
C ALA A 679 61.21 -29.88 -39.17
N GLN A 680 61.33 -30.56 -38.01
CA GLN A 680 60.80 -31.76 -37.38
C GLN A 680 61.39 -31.74 -35.95
N VAL A 681 60.75 -32.41 -34.97
CA VAL A 681 61.38 -33.05 -33.78
C VAL A 681 61.97 -32.05 -32.75
N HIS A 682 61.45 -31.93 -31.52
CA HIS A 682 61.20 -32.94 -30.48
C HIS A 682 60.19 -32.40 -29.46
#